data_AF-A0A804NXZ9-F1
#
_entry.id   AF-A0A804NXZ9-F1
#
_cell.length_a   1.000
_cell.length_b   1.000
_cell.length_c   1.000
_cell.angle_alpha   90.00
_cell.angle_beta   90.00
_cell.angle_gamma   90.00
#
_symmetry.space_group_name_H-M   'P 1'
#
loop_
_entity.id
_entity.type
_entity.pdbx_description
1 polymer ?
#
loop_
_entity_poly.entity_id
_entity_poly.type
_entity_poly.pdbx_seq_one_letter_code
_entity_poly.pdbx_strand_id
1 'polypeptide(L)'
;MPLFISDEELRLLGGDTAAVAERADAAIRELRRQVDTVRAEADAAAIAAEQTCALLEQRYASLSAEFDRSKAEAAELTASAERRAAELASSQAEIHQLRIQAIAKDGEVERLKIEISELHKSKCQSLELIEQRDAEIKEKDGIIQSYYNKIVNLAETSAGKEARIQEVEAKFTHCQAICNRMTQEKELLEKHNVWLDEELKAKVKNLAELRKTNMDEEARLSASIAELEREISESSSSLRRSKERISELEQRVSYMEKELRSTKDTAAANEQRLGAELSTVKKLAELHQESSEEWSKKAGELEGVIKALETHLTQVEDEYKEKLEKETLSRRDLEKEAVNLKQKLEKCEFDLENTRKSSELSLVPLTSIAAGSSDVVDTTVQGLPISDAVNQNDLMVIPKVPSGVSGTALAASLLRDGWSLAKIYEKYQEATDAFLHERRGRRHAEAVLERVLHEIEEKAELILDERAEHERMVEAYAMMDQKLQQALLEHDNFENNVRNLKSELKRRERDHSVAQKEIDDLQKQVAVLLKECQDIQLRCGSSLPNVGYVASSSLVNVLSNVEHDIKDNMSFKDINGLVQQNVQLRNQIHMLSADLDKKDMELRESFQIELKKITDAAASRVEKVMKKSEEQAIMIESLHRSVAMYRKLCEEQQKARSNVESAPTTLQDSSRTDLMVLFEGSQEVSKKAYEQVSERARSLDEELTKLRTELESLRSERDKAVLEADFARDRLNGFAAELEHQRKESNSASLRNAELTRLVVDYERRLREDLDSKQALEENLRKLSMEVSTLKNAKESLEKSERRALDEVRDLTERVHRLQATIDTIHTTEEVQENARSMERRNHEEHIKRLERDWAELNKELQEQRDHVRVLSLDKKNVFDSCMKQVEDMRKELNNSWKAVSDAEARAAIAEAKCSDLEAKVKSRKAISRDGCHEISAASEENDELFQLKEELEKYKEEAQANKNYMVQYKEIAHSNEVALKQLESAHQDYKAETEVGRKALEDEIVNLRDKLSEMEKSYVIKCEEAANAIESKEKHITSLMNEISVLRTEVSQKLPQLEKLEIELALSKSSLDEQYKRWRTAQDNYERQVILQSETIQELTNTSKQLSSLQHEITVLRQTADALKNENECLRSSAEQEKIGLLKEKDDALQKYNELNDQVI
;
A
#
# COMPACT_ATOMS: atom_id res chain seq x y z
N MET A 1 183.75 -26.15 -55.40
CA MET A 1 184.88 -25.20 -55.43
C MET A 1 184.41 -23.75 -55.51
N PRO A 2 183.93 -23.18 -56.64
CA PRO A 2 183.76 -21.73 -56.80
C PRO A 2 182.67 -21.07 -55.92
N LEU A 3 181.83 -21.86 -55.24
CA LEU A 3 180.83 -21.36 -54.27
C LEU A 3 181.40 -21.09 -52.87
N PHE A 4 182.62 -21.58 -52.56
CA PHE A 4 183.15 -21.55 -51.18
C PHE A 4 184.60 -21.03 -51.08
N ILE A 5 185.38 -21.06 -52.16
CA ILE A 5 186.71 -20.44 -52.27
C ILE A 5 186.88 -19.91 -53.71
N SER A 6 187.49 -18.73 -53.87
CA SER A 6 187.83 -18.13 -55.15
C SER A 6 189.12 -18.71 -55.75
N ASP A 7 189.26 -18.73 -57.07
CA ASP A 7 190.44 -19.31 -57.74
C ASP A 7 191.77 -18.59 -57.43
N GLU A 8 191.71 -17.36 -56.91
CA GLU A 8 192.87 -16.60 -56.44
C GLU A 8 193.32 -17.06 -55.03
N GLU A 9 192.39 -17.23 -54.09
CA GLU A 9 192.69 -17.80 -52.77
C GLU A 9 193.15 -19.26 -52.87
N LEU A 10 192.61 -20.02 -53.82
CA LEU A 10 193.03 -21.41 -54.08
C LEU A 10 194.51 -21.51 -54.51
N ARG A 11 195.05 -20.47 -55.17
CA ARG A 11 196.47 -20.39 -55.54
C ARG A 11 197.37 -19.94 -54.40
N LEU A 12 196.87 -19.08 -53.50
CA LEU A 12 197.62 -18.62 -52.32
C LEU A 12 197.76 -19.69 -51.24
N LEU A 13 196.83 -20.64 -51.15
CA LEU A 13 196.81 -21.71 -50.14
C LEU A 13 197.73 -22.91 -50.43
N GLY A 14 198.62 -22.83 -51.43
CA GLY A 14 199.83 -23.67 -51.53
C GLY A 14 199.64 -25.19 -51.68
N GLY A 15 198.40 -25.69 -51.85
CA GLY A 15 198.08 -27.12 -51.88
C GLY A 15 197.63 -27.71 -50.55
N ASP A 16 197.39 -26.89 -49.51
CA ASP A 16 196.99 -27.36 -48.19
C ASP A 16 195.49 -27.71 -48.14
N THR A 17 195.17 -29.00 -48.20
CA THR A 17 193.80 -29.49 -48.41
C THR A 17 192.89 -29.35 -47.20
N ALA A 18 193.44 -29.23 -45.99
CA ALA A 18 192.67 -29.14 -44.75
C ALA A 18 191.88 -27.83 -44.65
N ALA A 19 192.52 -26.69 -44.90
CA ALA A 19 191.89 -25.37 -44.85
C ALA A 19 190.76 -25.19 -45.90
N VAL A 20 190.88 -25.90 -47.04
CA VAL A 20 189.86 -25.95 -48.08
C VAL A 20 188.62 -26.74 -47.60
N ALA A 21 188.84 -27.87 -46.92
CA ALA A 21 187.77 -28.69 -46.36
C ALA A 21 187.01 -27.95 -45.24
N GLU A 22 187.71 -27.34 -44.28
CA GLU A 22 187.06 -26.65 -43.15
C GLU A 22 186.14 -25.51 -43.59
N ARG A 23 186.53 -24.74 -44.62
CA ARG A 23 185.69 -23.68 -45.20
C ARG A 23 184.47 -24.23 -45.94
N ALA A 24 184.62 -25.31 -46.70
CA ALA A 24 183.49 -25.99 -47.34
C ALA A 24 182.51 -26.53 -46.29
N ASP A 25 183.01 -27.19 -45.24
CA ASP A 25 182.20 -27.69 -44.13
C ASP A 25 181.53 -26.57 -43.34
N ALA A 26 182.18 -25.41 -43.18
CA ALA A 26 181.57 -24.24 -42.52
C ALA A 26 180.39 -23.70 -43.33
N ALA A 27 180.55 -23.55 -44.65
CA ALA A 27 179.47 -23.12 -45.53
C ALA A 27 178.34 -24.16 -45.62
N ILE A 28 178.66 -25.46 -45.65
CA ILE A 28 177.67 -26.55 -45.60
C ILE A 28 176.92 -26.56 -44.26
N ARG A 29 177.61 -26.30 -43.13
CA ARG A 29 176.98 -26.19 -41.81
C ARG A 29 176.01 -25.00 -41.73
N GLU A 30 176.40 -23.83 -42.21
CA GLU A 30 175.50 -22.66 -42.21
C GLU A 30 174.35 -22.81 -43.20
N LEU A 31 174.57 -23.36 -44.41
CA LEU A 31 173.47 -23.65 -45.34
C LEU A 31 172.49 -24.69 -44.79
N ARG A 32 172.97 -25.73 -44.07
CA ARG A 32 172.08 -26.65 -43.35
C ARG A 32 171.30 -25.92 -42.26
N ARG A 33 171.96 -25.11 -41.44
CA ARG A 33 171.31 -24.31 -40.39
C ARG A 33 170.22 -23.40 -40.96
N GLN A 34 170.44 -22.79 -42.13
CA GLN A 34 169.46 -21.95 -42.82
C GLN A 34 168.29 -22.75 -43.42
N VAL A 35 168.55 -23.94 -44.00
CA VAL A 35 167.49 -24.85 -44.45
C VAL A 35 166.65 -25.34 -43.27
N ASP A 36 167.28 -25.64 -42.13
CA ASP A 36 166.59 -26.12 -40.93
C ASP A 36 165.82 -25.00 -40.21
N THR A 37 166.28 -23.74 -40.23
CA THR A 37 165.46 -22.60 -39.78
C THR A 37 164.30 -22.32 -40.71
N VAL A 38 164.50 -22.31 -42.04
CA VAL A 38 163.40 -22.09 -43.00
C VAL A 38 162.37 -23.22 -42.94
N ARG A 39 162.78 -24.46 -42.65
CA ARG A 39 161.86 -25.57 -42.34
C ARG A 39 161.10 -25.32 -41.05
N ALA A 40 161.77 -24.99 -39.95
CA ALA A 40 161.10 -24.70 -38.68
C ALA A 40 160.12 -23.52 -38.78
N GLU A 41 160.45 -22.50 -39.58
CA GLU A 41 159.57 -21.36 -39.90
C GLU A 41 158.37 -21.79 -40.76
N ALA A 42 158.57 -22.65 -41.78
CA ALA A 42 157.50 -23.18 -42.61
C ALA A 42 156.57 -24.13 -41.85
N ASP A 43 157.12 -25.01 -41.00
CA ASP A 43 156.37 -25.93 -40.15
C ASP A 43 155.59 -25.14 -39.08
N ALA A 44 156.19 -24.11 -38.47
CA ALA A 44 155.49 -23.22 -37.55
C ALA A 44 154.37 -22.41 -38.24
N ALA A 45 154.59 -21.96 -39.49
CA ALA A 45 153.56 -21.29 -40.29
C ALA A 45 152.43 -22.25 -40.70
N ALA A 46 152.74 -23.51 -41.01
CA ALA A 46 151.75 -24.54 -41.29
C ALA A 46 150.91 -24.86 -40.05
N ILE A 47 151.54 -25.07 -38.89
CA ILE A 47 150.85 -25.29 -37.61
C ILE A 47 149.99 -24.07 -37.23
N ALA A 48 150.45 -22.84 -37.48
CA ALA A 48 149.65 -21.64 -37.26
C ALA A 48 148.46 -21.54 -38.23
N ALA A 49 148.62 -21.96 -39.49
CA ALA A 49 147.54 -22.04 -40.47
C ALA A 49 146.51 -23.11 -40.07
N GLU A 50 146.93 -24.30 -39.64
CA GLU A 50 146.04 -25.36 -39.15
C GLU A 50 145.29 -24.94 -37.88
N GLN A 51 145.96 -24.31 -36.92
CA GLN A 51 145.33 -23.77 -35.71
C GLN A 51 144.32 -22.66 -36.02
N THR A 52 144.63 -21.75 -36.94
CA THR A 52 143.68 -20.69 -37.34
C THR A 52 142.51 -21.25 -38.14
N CYS A 53 142.71 -22.27 -39.00
CA CYS A 53 141.63 -22.98 -39.67
C CYS A 53 140.72 -23.71 -38.67
N ALA A 54 141.27 -24.48 -37.73
CA ALA A 54 140.49 -25.18 -36.71
C ALA A 54 139.67 -24.21 -35.83
N LEU A 55 140.24 -23.04 -35.47
CA LEU A 55 139.52 -21.98 -34.76
C LEU A 55 138.41 -21.33 -35.60
N LEU A 56 138.59 -21.21 -36.92
CA LEU A 56 137.56 -20.72 -37.84
C LEU A 56 136.45 -21.75 -38.06
N GLU A 57 136.79 -23.04 -38.20
CA GLU A 57 135.83 -24.15 -38.28
C GLU A 57 135.00 -24.26 -36.99
N GLN A 58 135.65 -24.17 -35.81
CA GLN A 58 134.95 -24.17 -34.52
C GLN A 58 133.98 -22.97 -34.41
N ARG A 59 134.40 -21.78 -34.85
CA ARG A 59 133.54 -20.58 -34.89
C ARG A 59 132.41 -20.70 -35.91
N TYR A 60 132.65 -21.30 -37.06
CA TYR A 60 131.61 -21.54 -38.06
C TYR A 60 130.58 -22.56 -37.55
N ALA A 61 131.04 -23.63 -36.90
CA ALA A 61 130.16 -24.61 -36.26
C ALA A 61 129.32 -24.00 -35.13
N SER A 62 129.91 -23.14 -34.28
CA SER A 62 129.14 -22.45 -33.23
C SER A 62 128.13 -21.47 -33.81
N LEU A 63 128.53 -20.66 -34.82
CA LEU A 63 127.64 -19.70 -35.49
C LEU A 63 126.51 -20.40 -36.28
N SER A 64 126.77 -21.54 -36.93
CA SER A 64 125.71 -22.34 -37.56
C SER A 64 124.75 -22.89 -36.52
N ALA A 65 125.26 -23.46 -35.42
CA ALA A 65 124.43 -23.97 -34.34
C ALA A 65 123.63 -22.87 -33.63
N GLU A 66 124.12 -21.62 -33.60
CA GLU A 66 123.39 -20.44 -33.12
C GLU A 66 122.33 -19.99 -34.13
N PHE A 67 122.67 -19.92 -35.41
CA PHE A 67 121.74 -19.58 -36.49
C PHE A 67 120.58 -20.57 -36.59
N ASP A 68 120.85 -21.88 -36.46
CA ASP A 68 119.82 -22.92 -36.47
C ASP A 68 118.97 -22.93 -35.19
N ARG A 69 119.53 -22.53 -34.03
CA ARG A 69 118.74 -22.23 -32.82
C ARG A 69 117.83 -21.03 -33.02
N SER A 70 118.34 -19.90 -33.51
CA SER A 70 117.50 -18.72 -33.77
C SER A 70 116.47 -18.92 -34.89
N LYS A 71 116.70 -19.84 -35.85
CA LYS A 71 115.65 -20.30 -36.77
C LYS A 71 114.55 -21.09 -36.06
N ALA A 72 114.92 -22.01 -35.16
CA ALA A 72 113.95 -22.78 -34.38
C ALA A 72 113.12 -21.86 -33.47
N GLU A 73 113.78 -20.95 -32.75
CA GLU A 73 113.13 -19.90 -31.95
C GLU A 73 112.19 -19.04 -32.81
N ALA A 74 112.63 -18.60 -34.00
CA ALA A 74 111.78 -17.84 -34.92
C ALA A 74 110.57 -18.66 -35.41
N ALA A 75 110.75 -19.95 -35.73
CA ALA A 75 109.66 -20.84 -36.16
C ALA A 75 108.66 -21.14 -35.02
N GLU A 76 109.13 -21.32 -33.80
CA GLU A 76 108.27 -21.46 -32.61
C GLU A 76 107.51 -20.17 -32.32
N LEU A 77 108.17 -19.01 -32.45
CA LEU A 77 107.55 -17.70 -32.30
C LEU A 77 106.48 -17.44 -33.38
N THR A 78 106.74 -17.71 -34.66
CA THR A 78 105.73 -17.57 -35.73
C THR A 78 104.57 -18.53 -35.51
N ALA A 79 104.83 -19.81 -35.20
CA ALA A 79 103.78 -20.76 -34.87
C ALA A 79 102.97 -20.35 -33.62
N SER A 80 103.57 -19.60 -32.69
CA SER A 80 102.85 -19.04 -31.52
C SER A 80 102.05 -17.78 -31.86
N ALA A 81 102.50 -17.00 -32.83
CA ALA A 81 101.78 -15.83 -33.35
C ALA A 81 100.57 -16.27 -34.18
N GLU A 82 100.72 -17.29 -35.03
CA GLU A 82 99.64 -17.90 -35.81
C GLU A 82 98.56 -18.50 -34.91
N ARG A 83 98.94 -19.24 -33.85
CA ARG A 83 97.99 -19.74 -32.83
C ARG A 83 97.22 -18.60 -32.15
N ARG A 84 97.91 -17.56 -31.66
CA ARG A 84 97.25 -16.38 -31.07
C ARG A 84 96.39 -15.62 -32.07
N ALA A 85 96.77 -15.57 -33.36
CA ALA A 85 95.96 -14.95 -34.40
C ALA A 85 94.66 -15.75 -34.66
N ALA A 86 94.72 -17.08 -34.62
CA ALA A 86 93.53 -17.94 -34.71
C ALA A 86 92.63 -17.79 -33.47
N GLU A 87 93.20 -17.75 -32.26
CA GLU A 87 92.48 -17.51 -31.00
C GLU A 87 91.82 -16.11 -30.97
N LEU A 88 92.48 -15.09 -31.51
CA LEU A 88 91.91 -13.75 -31.69
C LEU A 88 90.81 -13.73 -32.75
N ALA A 89 90.96 -14.49 -33.85
CA ALA A 89 89.92 -14.58 -34.87
C ALA A 89 88.66 -15.33 -34.37
N SER A 90 88.82 -16.41 -33.60
CA SER A 90 87.68 -17.14 -33.03
C SER A 90 86.96 -16.31 -31.97
N SER A 91 87.69 -15.69 -31.04
CA SER A 91 87.09 -14.81 -30.02
C SER A 91 86.45 -13.55 -30.62
N GLN A 92 87.00 -13.00 -31.73
CA GLN A 92 86.31 -11.96 -32.49
C GLN A 92 85.00 -12.47 -33.12
N ALA A 93 85.01 -13.65 -33.73
CA ALA A 93 83.79 -14.25 -34.30
C ALA A 93 82.71 -14.52 -33.23
N GLU A 94 83.10 -15.02 -32.06
CA GLU A 94 82.23 -15.20 -30.89
C GLU A 94 81.66 -13.85 -30.40
N ILE A 95 82.49 -12.81 -30.29
CA ILE A 95 82.04 -11.45 -29.94
C ILE A 95 81.06 -10.90 -30.99
N HIS A 96 81.29 -11.14 -32.27
CA HIS A 96 80.36 -10.75 -33.33
C HIS A 96 79.03 -11.53 -33.25
N GLN A 97 79.08 -12.84 -32.98
CA GLN A 97 77.88 -13.66 -32.79
C GLN A 97 77.07 -13.24 -31.57
N LEU A 98 77.73 -12.96 -30.44
CA LEU A 98 77.10 -12.45 -29.22
C LEU A 98 76.51 -11.05 -29.43
N ARG A 99 77.14 -10.18 -30.21
CA ARG A 99 76.57 -8.87 -30.60
C ARG A 99 75.32 -9.02 -31.45
N ILE A 100 75.30 -9.96 -32.40
CA ILE A 100 74.12 -10.25 -33.22
C ILE A 100 72.99 -10.81 -32.34
N GLN A 101 73.30 -11.68 -31.38
CA GLN A 101 72.31 -12.18 -30.41
C GLN A 101 71.78 -11.08 -29.49
N ALA A 102 72.63 -10.16 -29.02
CA ALA A 102 72.21 -9.00 -28.23
C ALA A 102 71.25 -8.12 -29.02
N ILE A 103 71.61 -7.73 -30.26
CA ILE A 103 70.74 -6.92 -31.14
C ILE A 103 69.39 -7.63 -31.41
N ALA A 104 69.40 -8.95 -31.58
CA ALA A 104 68.16 -9.72 -31.73
C ALA A 104 67.29 -9.69 -30.45
N LYS A 105 67.90 -9.73 -29.26
CA LYS A 105 67.19 -9.61 -27.98
C LYS A 105 66.72 -8.19 -27.68
N ASP A 106 67.48 -7.17 -28.05
CA ASP A 106 67.03 -5.77 -28.01
C ASP A 106 65.81 -5.59 -28.93
N GLY A 107 65.82 -6.18 -30.13
CA GLY A 107 64.66 -6.20 -31.05
C GLY A 107 63.44 -6.94 -30.49
N GLU A 108 63.62 -8.06 -29.80
CA GLU A 108 62.54 -8.73 -29.06
C GLU A 108 61.98 -7.84 -27.92
N VAL A 109 62.86 -7.15 -27.18
CA VAL A 109 62.49 -6.24 -26.08
C VAL A 109 61.72 -5.02 -26.59
N GLU A 110 62.11 -4.41 -27.71
CA GLU A 110 61.37 -3.29 -28.29
C GLU A 110 60.00 -3.71 -28.83
N ARG A 111 59.87 -4.89 -29.46
CA ARG A 111 58.53 -5.42 -29.79
C ARG A 111 57.66 -5.61 -28.55
N LEU A 112 58.19 -6.26 -27.50
CA LEU A 112 57.46 -6.46 -26.25
C LEU A 112 57.07 -5.13 -25.58
N LYS A 113 57.91 -4.08 -25.66
CA LYS A 113 57.56 -2.72 -25.19
C LYS A 113 56.41 -2.11 -25.99
N ILE A 114 56.41 -2.28 -27.32
CA ILE A 114 55.33 -1.80 -28.20
C ILE A 114 54.02 -2.53 -27.85
N GLU A 115 54.05 -3.86 -27.81
CA GLU A 115 52.93 -4.73 -27.43
C GLU A 115 52.38 -4.36 -26.03
N ILE A 116 53.24 -4.13 -25.03
CA ILE A 116 52.85 -3.62 -23.70
C ILE A 116 52.20 -2.23 -23.78
N SER A 117 52.71 -1.33 -24.62
CA SER A 117 52.13 0.02 -24.80
C SER A 117 50.74 -0.04 -25.44
N GLU A 118 50.50 -0.99 -26.34
CA GLU A 118 49.23 -1.18 -27.06
C GLU A 118 48.20 -1.87 -26.16
N LEU A 119 48.61 -2.87 -25.39
CA LEU A 119 47.81 -3.44 -24.32
C LEU A 119 47.46 -2.39 -23.25
N HIS A 120 48.38 -1.48 -22.91
CA HIS A 120 48.08 -0.37 -22.00
C HIS A 120 47.07 0.63 -22.59
N LYS A 121 47.21 1.02 -23.86
CA LYS A 121 46.21 1.87 -24.56
C LYS A 121 44.83 1.21 -24.60
N SER A 122 44.77 -0.07 -24.99
CA SER A 122 43.53 -0.86 -25.02
C SER A 122 42.91 -1.02 -23.63
N LYS A 123 43.74 -1.16 -22.58
CA LYS A 123 43.28 -1.18 -21.19
C LYS A 123 42.70 0.16 -20.76
N CYS A 124 43.36 1.29 -21.06
CA CYS A 124 42.82 2.63 -20.78
C CYS A 124 41.48 2.85 -21.48
N GLN A 125 41.39 2.57 -22.78
CA GLN A 125 40.13 2.67 -23.54
C GLN A 125 39.02 1.77 -22.97
N SER A 126 39.37 0.56 -22.50
CA SER A 126 38.41 -0.34 -21.84
C SER A 126 37.95 0.18 -20.48
N LEU A 127 38.83 0.84 -19.72
CA LEU A 127 38.48 1.49 -18.45
C LEU A 127 37.62 2.75 -18.67
N GLU A 128 37.95 3.58 -19.65
CA GLU A 128 37.16 4.75 -20.07
C GLU A 128 35.73 4.33 -20.49
N LEU A 129 35.58 3.21 -21.21
CA LEU A 129 34.28 2.64 -21.55
C LEU A 129 33.53 2.08 -20.34
N ILE A 130 34.22 1.53 -19.34
CA ILE A 130 33.61 1.10 -18.07
C ILE A 130 33.16 2.31 -17.27
N GLU A 131 33.97 3.37 -17.15
CA GLU A 131 33.61 4.60 -16.45
C GLU A 131 32.40 5.31 -17.09
N GLN A 132 32.31 5.32 -18.42
CA GLN A 132 31.12 5.79 -19.16
C GLN A 132 29.88 4.93 -18.86
N ARG A 133 30.01 3.59 -18.85
CA ARG A 133 28.91 2.68 -18.50
C ARG A 133 28.47 2.82 -17.04
N ASP A 134 29.41 3.00 -16.12
CA ASP A 134 29.13 3.27 -14.71
C ASP A 134 28.45 4.63 -14.50
N ALA A 135 28.77 5.65 -15.30
CA ALA A 135 28.06 6.93 -15.31
C ALA A 135 26.63 6.76 -15.82
N GLU A 136 26.44 6.09 -16.96
CA GLU A 136 25.11 5.74 -17.49
C GLU A 136 24.27 4.93 -16.49
N ILE A 137 24.88 4.01 -15.74
CA ILE A 137 24.21 3.23 -14.70
C ILE A 137 23.77 4.15 -13.56
N LYS A 138 24.66 5.02 -13.04
CA LYS A 138 24.31 5.99 -11.98
C LYS A 138 23.20 6.96 -12.40
N GLU A 139 23.16 7.38 -13.66
CA GLU A 139 22.06 8.18 -14.20
C GLU A 139 20.74 7.40 -14.24
N LYS A 140 20.77 6.15 -14.73
CA LYS A 140 19.60 5.26 -14.77
C LYS A 140 19.10 4.92 -13.37
N ASP A 141 20.00 4.65 -12.41
CA ASP A 141 19.67 4.43 -11.00
C ASP A 141 19.08 5.69 -10.36
N GLY A 142 19.60 6.88 -10.66
CA GLY A 142 19.01 8.15 -10.21
C GLY A 142 17.60 8.38 -10.75
N ILE A 143 17.37 8.06 -12.03
CA ILE A 143 16.05 8.09 -12.67
C ILE A 143 15.11 7.07 -12.01
N ILE A 144 15.55 5.83 -11.83
CA ILE A 144 14.82 4.74 -11.17
C ILE A 144 14.45 5.14 -9.73
N GLN A 145 15.39 5.69 -8.96
CA GLN A 145 15.14 6.19 -7.61
C GLN A 145 14.13 7.34 -7.61
N SER A 146 14.15 8.22 -8.62
CA SER A 146 13.13 9.28 -8.77
C SER A 146 11.73 8.71 -9.03
N TYR A 147 11.63 7.64 -9.82
CA TYR A 147 10.37 6.92 -10.04
C TYR A 147 9.91 6.18 -8.78
N TYR A 148 10.81 5.48 -8.05
CA TYR A 148 10.47 4.86 -6.77
C TYR A 148 9.98 5.88 -5.74
N ASN A 149 10.70 7.00 -5.57
CA ASN A 149 10.27 8.08 -4.68
C ASN A 149 8.90 8.65 -5.10
N LYS A 150 8.64 8.78 -6.41
CA LYS A 150 7.32 9.22 -6.92
C LYS A 150 6.22 8.18 -6.65
N ILE A 151 6.50 6.88 -6.79
CA ILE A 151 5.57 5.79 -6.47
C ILE A 151 5.27 5.75 -4.97
N VAL A 152 6.29 5.88 -4.11
CA VAL A 152 6.13 5.95 -2.65
C VAL A 152 5.28 7.17 -2.26
N ASN A 153 5.60 8.36 -2.76
CA ASN A 153 4.80 9.57 -2.50
C ASN A 153 3.33 9.42 -2.99
N LEU A 154 3.11 8.73 -4.11
CA LEU A 154 1.75 8.43 -4.60
C LEU A 154 1.03 7.40 -3.72
N ALA A 155 1.74 6.38 -3.22
CA ALA A 155 1.19 5.39 -2.29
C ALA A 155 0.85 6.01 -0.93
N GLU A 156 1.75 6.84 -0.36
CA GLU A 156 1.52 7.60 0.88
C GLU A 156 0.35 8.58 0.74
N THR A 157 0.28 9.32 -0.37
CA THR A 157 -0.88 10.21 -0.63
C THR A 157 -2.16 9.46 -0.99
N SER A 158 -2.09 8.19 -1.41
CA SER A 158 -3.25 7.32 -1.54
C SER A 158 -3.72 6.82 -0.17
N ALA A 159 -2.83 6.26 0.65
CA ALA A 159 -3.13 5.83 2.02
C ALA A 159 -3.63 6.99 2.90
N GLY A 160 -3.08 8.20 2.71
CA GLY A 160 -3.56 9.43 3.35
C GLY A 160 -4.92 9.94 2.85
N LYS A 161 -5.40 9.49 1.69
CA LYS A 161 -6.80 9.66 1.25
C LYS A 161 -7.68 8.54 1.80
N GLU A 162 -7.23 7.29 1.73
CA GLU A 162 -7.86 6.10 2.28
C GLU A 162 -8.28 6.31 3.74
N ALA A 163 -7.33 6.76 4.58
CA ALA A 163 -7.57 7.05 5.99
C ALA A 163 -8.59 8.19 6.21
N ARG A 164 -8.63 9.18 5.32
CA ARG A 164 -9.63 10.27 5.37
C ARG A 164 -11.01 9.81 4.91
N ILE A 165 -11.08 8.90 3.94
CA ILE A 165 -12.33 8.26 3.51
C ILE A 165 -12.87 7.44 4.68
N GLN A 166 -12.06 6.56 5.28
CA GLN A 166 -12.44 5.79 6.46
C GLN A 166 -12.85 6.67 7.66
N GLU A 167 -12.19 7.81 7.88
CA GLU A 167 -12.59 8.78 8.91
C GLU A 167 -13.96 9.44 8.58
N VAL A 168 -14.22 9.75 7.31
CA VAL A 168 -15.50 10.31 6.84
C VAL A 168 -16.60 9.26 6.87
N GLU A 169 -16.33 7.99 6.56
CA GLU A 169 -17.26 6.86 6.68
C GLU A 169 -17.60 6.54 8.14
N ALA A 170 -16.60 6.58 9.04
CA ALA A 170 -16.82 6.48 10.48
C ALA A 170 -17.69 7.64 11.01
N LYS A 171 -17.48 8.87 10.52
CA LYS A 171 -18.34 10.03 10.82
C LYS A 171 -19.74 9.88 10.22
N PHE A 172 -19.85 9.39 8.99
CA PHE A 172 -21.13 9.18 8.30
C PHE A 172 -21.97 8.11 9.00
N THR A 173 -21.39 6.94 9.30
CA THR A 173 -22.07 5.86 10.06
C THR A 173 -22.44 6.30 11.47
N HIS A 174 -21.61 7.10 12.14
CA HIS A 174 -21.97 7.73 13.42
C HIS A 174 -23.15 8.71 13.28
N CYS A 175 -23.14 9.59 12.27
CA CYS A 175 -24.25 10.50 11.98
C CYS A 175 -25.52 9.73 11.59
N GLN A 176 -25.41 8.64 10.84
CA GLN A 176 -26.51 7.76 10.47
C GLN A 176 -27.10 7.05 11.70
N ALA A 177 -26.27 6.59 12.62
CA ALA A 177 -26.71 6.04 13.90
C ALA A 177 -27.44 7.10 14.75
N ILE A 178 -26.95 8.35 14.78
CA ILE A 178 -27.66 9.47 15.43
C ILE A 178 -29.00 9.75 14.73
N CYS A 179 -29.03 9.78 13.39
CA CYS A 179 -30.27 9.98 12.64
C CYS A 179 -31.29 8.88 12.94
N ASN A 180 -30.87 7.61 12.93
CA ASN A 180 -31.72 6.46 13.27
C ASN A 180 -32.24 6.53 14.72
N ARG A 181 -31.43 7.03 15.66
CA ARG A 181 -31.87 7.28 17.05
C ARG A 181 -32.89 8.41 17.12
N MET A 182 -32.67 9.51 16.40
CA MET A 182 -33.59 10.64 16.31
C MET A 182 -34.91 10.28 15.62
N THR A 183 -34.91 9.39 14.61
CA THR A 183 -36.16 8.89 14.02
C THR A 183 -36.90 7.94 14.96
N GLN A 184 -36.20 7.12 15.75
CA GLN A 184 -36.82 6.30 16.80
C GLN A 184 -37.44 7.17 17.92
N GLU A 185 -36.73 8.20 18.38
CA GLU A 185 -37.25 9.20 19.33
C GLU A 185 -38.48 9.92 18.75
N LYS A 186 -38.42 10.35 17.49
CA LYS A 186 -39.55 10.96 16.77
C LYS A 186 -40.74 10.00 16.70
N GLU A 187 -40.53 8.76 16.27
CA GLU A 187 -41.60 7.76 16.17
C GLU A 187 -42.27 7.47 17.52
N LEU A 188 -41.49 7.44 18.61
CA LEU A 188 -42.03 7.24 19.95
C LEU A 188 -42.86 8.45 20.41
N LEU A 189 -42.41 9.68 20.09
CA LEU A 189 -43.19 10.90 20.33
C LEU A 189 -44.44 10.98 19.46
N GLU A 190 -44.39 10.53 18.20
CA GLU A 190 -45.56 10.45 17.31
C GLU A 190 -46.57 9.41 17.84
N LYS A 191 -46.12 8.23 18.27
CA LYS A 191 -46.97 7.21 18.92
C LYS A 191 -47.58 7.72 20.23
N HIS A 192 -46.82 8.44 21.04
CA HIS A 192 -47.33 9.06 22.28
C HIS A 192 -48.34 10.17 22.00
N ASN A 193 -48.12 11.00 20.98
CA ASN A 193 -49.07 12.03 20.57
C ASN A 193 -50.37 11.42 20.03
N VAL A 194 -50.30 10.37 19.20
CA VAL A 194 -51.48 9.61 18.74
C VAL A 194 -52.24 9.02 19.92
N TRP A 195 -51.55 8.42 20.90
CA TRP A 195 -52.19 7.90 22.11
C TRP A 195 -52.87 9.00 22.95
N LEU A 196 -52.23 10.17 23.13
CA LEU A 196 -52.86 11.32 23.79
C LEU A 196 -54.08 11.81 23.02
N ASP A 197 -54.02 11.82 21.69
CA ASP A 197 -55.13 12.18 20.81
C ASP A 197 -56.30 11.19 20.91
N GLU A 198 -56.02 9.89 21.03
CA GLU A 198 -57.01 8.83 21.26
C GLU A 198 -57.63 8.90 22.66
N GLU A 199 -56.83 9.11 23.70
CA GLU A 199 -57.28 9.34 25.08
C GLU A 199 -58.14 10.61 25.15
N LEU A 200 -57.76 11.70 24.47
CA LEU A 200 -58.55 12.93 24.35
C LEU A 200 -59.86 12.69 23.58
N LYS A 201 -59.83 11.98 22.44
CA LYS A 201 -61.05 11.59 21.70
C LYS A 201 -61.97 10.73 22.57
N ALA A 202 -61.42 9.82 23.37
CA ALA A 202 -62.17 9.02 24.33
C ALA A 202 -62.76 9.88 25.46
N LYS A 203 -62.01 10.81 26.07
CA LYS A 203 -62.58 11.75 27.06
C LYS A 203 -63.68 12.62 26.45
N VAL A 204 -63.48 13.14 25.24
CA VAL A 204 -64.48 13.96 24.53
C VAL A 204 -65.73 13.14 24.20
N LYS A 205 -65.58 11.89 23.74
CA LYS A 205 -66.69 10.96 23.50
C LYS A 205 -67.44 10.65 24.80
N ASN A 206 -66.74 10.32 25.88
CA ASN A 206 -67.36 10.06 27.19
C ASN A 206 -68.06 11.32 27.75
N LEU A 207 -67.50 12.52 27.55
CA LEU A 207 -68.15 13.78 27.92
C LEU A 207 -69.36 14.12 27.03
N ALA A 208 -69.36 13.73 25.75
CA ALA A 208 -70.50 13.86 24.87
C ALA A 208 -71.61 12.86 25.22
N GLU A 209 -71.24 11.63 25.58
CA GLU A 209 -72.16 10.60 26.07
C GLU A 209 -72.77 10.99 27.43
N LEU A 210 -71.97 11.48 28.38
CA LEU A 210 -72.46 12.04 29.65
C LEU A 210 -73.36 13.27 29.44
N ARG A 211 -73.01 14.19 28.53
CA ARG A 211 -73.90 15.30 28.17
C ARG A 211 -75.21 14.78 27.57
N LYS A 212 -75.16 13.74 26.74
CA LYS A 212 -76.37 13.15 26.17
C LYS A 212 -77.21 12.46 27.23
N THR A 213 -76.66 11.64 28.11
CA THR A 213 -77.42 11.01 29.20
C THR A 213 -78.04 12.06 30.12
N ASN A 214 -77.32 13.15 30.41
CA ASN A 214 -77.86 14.26 31.17
C ASN A 214 -78.98 14.98 30.42
N MET A 215 -78.88 15.20 29.11
CA MET A 215 -79.98 15.76 28.29
C MET A 215 -81.19 14.81 28.21
N ASP A 216 -80.96 13.50 28.08
CA ASP A 216 -82.00 12.47 28.05
C ASP A 216 -82.70 12.39 29.45
N GLU A 217 -81.96 12.56 30.55
CA GLU A 217 -82.50 12.66 31.91
C GLU A 217 -83.20 14.00 32.19
N GLU A 218 -82.65 15.13 31.76
CA GLU A 218 -83.27 16.45 31.83
C GLU A 218 -84.58 16.48 31.03
N ALA A 219 -84.62 15.85 29.85
CA ALA A 219 -85.84 15.68 29.06
C ALA A 219 -86.85 14.77 29.78
N ARG A 220 -86.41 13.65 30.38
CA ARG A 220 -87.28 12.75 31.17
C ARG A 220 -87.85 13.44 32.41
N LEU A 221 -87.03 14.23 33.11
CA LEU A 221 -87.44 15.02 34.27
C LEU A 221 -88.39 16.16 33.85
N SER A 222 -88.11 16.84 32.73
CA SER A 222 -88.99 17.88 32.17
C SER A 222 -90.33 17.31 31.72
N ALA A 223 -90.36 16.12 31.13
CA ALA A 223 -91.59 15.40 30.79
C ALA A 223 -92.36 14.99 32.06
N SER A 224 -91.68 14.49 33.09
CA SER A 224 -92.28 14.18 34.39
C SER A 224 -92.81 15.43 35.11
N ILE A 225 -92.14 16.58 34.98
CA ILE A 225 -92.60 17.86 35.52
C ILE A 225 -93.84 18.32 34.74
N ALA A 226 -93.83 18.27 33.41
CA ALA A 226 -94.99 18.62 32.58
C ALA A 226 -96.20 17.69 32.83
N GLU A 227 -95.96 16.41 33.12
CA GLU A 227 -97.01 15.47 33.54
C GLU A 227 -97.55 15.80 34.94
N LEU A 228 -96.69 16.10 35.92
CA LEU A 228 -97.13 16.57 37.24
C LEU A 228 -97.85 17.93 37.17
N GLU A 229 -97.42 18.84 36.29
CA GLU A 229 -98.12 20.10 36.01
C GLU A 229 -99.48 19.85 35.35
N ARG A 230 -99.58 18.88 34.43
CA ARG A 230 -100.85 18.41 33.87
C ARG A 230 -101.76 17.86 34.97
N GLU A 231 -101.27 16.96 35.83
CA GLU A 231 -102.02 16.40 36.95
C GLU A 231 -102.44 17.46 37.98
N ILE A 232 -101.60 18.47 38.25
CA ILE A 232 -101.94 19.62 39.10
C ILE A 232 -102.98 20.52 38.40
N SER A 233 -102.90 20.70 37.07
CA SER A 233 -103.91 21.43 36.30
C SER A 233 -105.27 20.70 36.29
N GLU A 234 -105.25 19.37 36.17
CA GLU A 234 -106.43 18.53 36.19
C GLU A 234 -107.03 18.46 37.61
N SER A 235 -106.20 18.30 38.64
CA SER A 235 -106.59 18.33 40.06
C SER A 235 -107.11 19.70 40.49
N SER A 236 -106.51 20.79 40.02
CA SER A 236 -107.03 22.13 40.27
C SER A 236 -108.28 22.43 39.43
N SER A 237 -108.45 21.84 38.25
CA SER A 237 -109.71 21.91 37.48
C SER A 237 -110.84 21.09 38.12
N SER A 238 -110.55 19.92 38.69
CA SER A 238 -111.54 19.10 39.39
C SER A 238 -111.90 19.69 40.76
N LEU A 239 -110.93 20.29 41.46
CA LEU A 239 -111.16 21.13 42.64
C LEU A 239 -111.92 22.41 42.31
N ARG A 240 -111.75 23.00 41.12
CA ARG A 240 -112.57 24.13 40.67
C ARG A 240 -114.00 23.68 40.40
N ARG A 241 -114.21 22.59 39.65
CA ARG A 241 -115.54 21.97 39.42
C ARG A 241 -116.22 21.55 40.73
N SER A 242 -115.47 21.09 41.74
CA SER A 242 -116.06 20.76 43.05
C SER A 242 -116.38 22.02 43.87
N LYS A 243 -115.56 23.07 43.82
CA LYS A 243 -115.89 24.39 44.41
C LYS A 243 -117.07 25.06 43.72
N GLU A 244 -117.19 24.94 42.40
CA GLU A 244 -118.33 25.41 41.62
C GLU A 244 -119.60 24.68 42.08
N ARG A 245 -119.60 23.35 42.13
CA ARG A 245 -120.71 22.54 42.69
C ARG A 245 -121.01 22.84 44.16
N ILE A 246 -120.00 23.10 44.99
CA ILE A 246 -120.20 23.53 46.38
C ILE A 246 -120.90 24.89 46.40
N SER A 247 -120.49 25.85 45.56
CA SER A 247 -121.15 27.16 45.46
C SER A 247 -122.57 27.08 44.89
N GLU A 248 -122.86 26.12 44.00
CA GLU A 248 -124.22 25.81 43.53
C GLU A 248 -125.08 25.25 44.66
N LEU A 249 -124.52 24.34 45.48
CA LEU A 249 -125.17 23.78 46.66
C LEU A 249 -125.36 24.83 47.76
N GLU A 250 -124.39 25.71 48.00
CA GLU A 250 -124.48 26.84 48.93
C GLU A 250 -125.52 27.86 48.47
N GLN A 251 -125.56 28.19 47.17
CA GLN A 251 -126.63 29.02 46.60
C GLN A 251 -127.99 28.36 46.79
N ARG A 252 -128.11 27.06 46.51
CA ARG A 252 -129.35 26.28 46.68
C ARG A 252 -129.77 26.18 48.16
N VAL A 253 -128.84 26.00 49.09
CA VAL A 253 -129.08 26.08 50.54
C VAL A 253 -129.52 27.49 50.92
N SER A 254 -128.86 28.55 50.44
CA SER A 254 -129.27 29.94 50.71
C SER A 254 -130.65 30.27 50.14
N TYR A 255 -131.04 29.61 49.05
CA TYR A 255 -132.38 29.70 48.45
C TYR A 255 -133.40 28.98 49.33
N MET A 256 -133.14 27.73 49.72
CA MET A 256 -133.99 26.99 50.68
C MET A 256 -134.09 27.71 52.03
N GLU A 257 -133.03 28.37 52.50
CA GLU A 257 -133.09 29.20 53.70
C GLU A 257 -133.92 30.48 53.50
N LYS A 258 -133.94 31.09 52.30
CA LYS A 258 -134.79 32.24 51.99
C LYS A 258 -136.25 31.81 51.92
N GLU A 259 -136.55 30.65 51.35
CA GLU A 259 -137.88 30.04 51.42
C GLU A 259 -138.26 29.72 52.88
N LEU A 260 -137.34 29.16 53.69
CA LEU A 260 -137.55 28.89 55.11
C LEU A 260 -137.75 30.17 55.94
N ARG A 261 -137.06 31.26 55.60
CA ARG A 261 -137.32 32.59 56.20
C ARG A 261 -138.69 33.10 55.78
N SER A 262 -139.04 33.10 54.48
CA SER A 262 -140.36 33.57 54.01
C SER A 262 -141.55 32.75 54.55
N THR A 263 -141.38 31.45 54.79
CA THR A 263 -142.38 30.59 55.44
C THR A 263 -142.46 30.83 56.95
N LYS A 264 -141.36 31.17 57.61
CA LYS A 264 -141.37 31.68 59.00
C LYS A 264 -141.97 33.08 59.10
N ASP A 265 -141.71 33.97 58.14
CA ASP A 265 -142.24 35.34 58.13
C ASP A 265 -143.76 35.34 57.85
N THR A 266 -144.25 34.44 56.99
CA THR A 266 -145.70 34.24 56.81
C THR A 266 -146.34 33.52 58.01
N ALA A 267 -145.63 32.61 58.70
CA ALA A 267 -146.09 32.07 59.98
C ALA A 267 -146.17 33.16 61.07
N ALA A 268 -145.14 34.00 61.21
CA ALA A 268 -145.12 35.13 62.14
C ALA A 268 -146.20 36.18 61.81
N ALA A 269 -146.49 36.42 60.53
CA ALA A 269 -147.61 37.26 60.11
C ALA A 269 -148.98 36.66 60.51
N ASN A 270 -149.11 35.33 60.51
CA ASN A 270 -150.29 34.64 61.02
C ASN A 270 -150.36 34.67 62.56
N GLU A 271 -149.23 34.53 63.27
CA GLU A 271 -149.17 34.74 64.73
C GLU A 271 -149.54 36.18 65.12
N GLN A 272 -149.13 37.18 64.34
CA GLN A 272 -149.55 38.57 64.54
C GLN A 272 -151.04 38.80 64.27
N ARG A 273 -151.65 38.08 63.31
CA ARG A 273 -153.11 38.08 63.10
C ARG A 273 -153.84 37.45 64.28
N LEU A 274 -153.41 36.27 64.73
CA LEU A 274 -153.95 35.61 65.93
C LEU A 274 -153.77 36.47 67.19
N GLY A 275 -152.65 37.20 67.31
CA GLY A 275 -152.41 38.18 68.37
C GLY A 275 -153.35 39.39 68.31
N ALA A 276 -153.66 39.89 67.10
CA ALA A 276 -154.64 40.95 66.90
C ALA A 276 -156.06 40.46 67.26
N GLU A 277 -156.44 39.25 66.81
CA GLU A 277 -157.72 38.60 67.16
C GLU A 277 -157.86 38.42 68.68
N LEU A 278 -156.83 37.90 69.36
CA LEU A 278 -156.77 37.82 70.83
C LEU A 278 -156.92 39.19 71.50
N SER A 279 -156.37 40.27 70.92
CA SER A 279 -156.52 41.63 71.45
C SER A 279 -157.96 42.16 71.33
N THR A 280 -158.69 41.81 70.27
CA THR A 280 -160.11 42.17 70.12
C THR A 280 -161.01 41.41 71.10
N VAL A 281 -160.75 40.11 71.32
CA VAL A 281 -161.43 39.30 72.33
C VAL A 281 -161.21 39.87 73.73
N LYS A 282 -159.97 40.28 74.06
CA LYS A 282 -159.65 40.87 75.37
C LYS A 282 -160.44 42.16 75.64
N LYS A 283 -160.63 43.00 74.61
CA LYS A 283 -161.36 44.26 74.71
C LYS A 283 -162.89 44.11 74.85
N LEU A 284 -163.43 42.96 74.43
CA LEU A 284 -164.82 42.57 74.74
C LEU A 284 -164.98 42.11 76.19
N ALA A 285 -163.98 41.41 76.75
CA ALA A 285 -164.00 40.99 78.15
C ALA A 285 -164.00 42.18 79.13
N GLU A 286 -163.23 43.23 78.84
CA GLU A 286 -163.19 44.47 79.63
C GLU A 286 -164.55 45.18 79.67
N LEU A 287 -165.24 45.32 78.52
CA LEU A 287 -166.60 45.88 78.45
C LEU A 287 -167.65 45.03 79.19
N HIS A 288 -167.51 43.70 79.18
CA HIS A 288 -168.39 42.84 79.95
C HIS A 288 -168.15 42.96 81.47
N GLN A 289 -166.92 43.24 81.90
CA GLN A 289 -166.60 43.47 83.31
C GLN A 289 -167.25 44.76 83.85
N GLU A 290 -167.16 45.88 83.11
CA GLU A 290 -167.81 47.14 83.47
C GLU A 290 -169.35 47.00 83.54
N SER A 291 -169.94 46.20 82.65
CA SER A 291 -171.40 45.93 82.67
C SER A 291 -171.89 45.13 83.89
N SER A 292 -171.00 44.45 84.60
CA SER A 292 -171.33 43.55 85.71
C SER A 292 -171.57 44.28 87.04
N GLU A 293 -170.80 45.33 87.32
CA GLU A 293 -170.87 46.06 88.59
C GLU A 293 -172.18 46.85 88.78
N GLU A 294 -172.90 47.15 87.70
CA GLU A 294 -174.24 47.75 87.77
C GLU A 294 -175.32 46.72 88.19
N TRP A 295 -175.16 45.45 87.85
CA TRP A 295 -176.07 44.38 88.29
C TRP A 295 -175.87 44.02 89.77
N SER A 296 -174.66 44.20 90.31
CA SER A 296 -174.37 44.06 91.74
C SER A 296 -175.31 44.90 92.62
N LYS A 297 -175.69 46.09 92.16
CA LYS A 297 -176.61 47.00 92.88
C LYS A 297 -178.10 46.68 92.71
N LYS A 298 -178.47 45.69 91.88
CA LYS A 298 -179.84 45.16 91.76
C LYS A 298 -180.00 43.76 92.38
N ALA A 299 -178.91 43.02 92.54
CA ALA A 299 -178.93 41.69 93.15
C ALA A 299 -179.51 41.69 94.59
N GLY A 300 -179.30 42.78 95.35
CA GLY A 300 -179.83 42.95 96.71
C GLY A 300 -181.35 43.00 96.82
N GLU A 301 -182.10 43.10 95.73
CA GLU A 301 -183.57 42.99 95.71
C GLU A 301 -184.06 41.59 95.29
N LEU A 302 -183.17 40.75 94.73
CA LEU A 302 -183.50 39.41 94.21
C LEU A 302 -183.10 38.25 95.15
N GLU A 303 -182.44 38.54 96.26
CA GLU A 303 -182.16 37.55 97.33
C GLU A 303 -183.47 36.97 97.93
N GLY A 304 -184.60 37.67 97.77
CA GLY A 304 -185.95 37.14 98.07
C GLY A 304 -186.49 36.08 97.10
N VAL A 305 -185.93 35.95 95.89
CA VAL A 305 -186.39 35.01 94.84
C VAL A 305 -185.64 33.66 94.89
N ILE A 306 -184.51 33.60 95.61
CA ILE A 306 -183.62 32.42 95.70
C ILE A 306 -184.36 31.12 96.06
N LYS A 307 -185.45 31.18 96.82
CA LYS A 307 -186.19 30.00 97.31
C LYS A 307 -187.27 29.44 96.37
N ALA A 308 -187.39 29.95 95.14
CA ALA A 308 -188.42 29.50 94.19
C ALA A 308 -187.88 28.58 93.08
N LEU A 309 -186.69 28.87 92.54
CA LEU A 309 -186.19 28.26 91.30
C LEU A 309 -185.33 27.00 91.48
N GLU A 310 -184.98 26.62 92.72
CA GLU A 310 -184.33 25.34 93.05
C GLU A 310 -185.20 24.11 92.66
N THR A 311 -186.46 24.33 92.29
CA THR A 311 -187.40 23.29 91.84
C THR A 311 -187.32 22.95 90.34
N HIS A 312 -186.71 23.80 89.50
CA HIS A 312 -186.82 23.67 88.03
C HIS A 312 -185.62 22.98 87.35
N LEU A 313 -184.59 22.63 88.14
CA LEU A 313 -183.33 22.02 87.67
C LEU A 313 -183.46 20.54 87.21
N THR A 314 -184.68 20.01 87.15
CA THR A 314 -184.99 18.59 86.91
C THR A 314 -185.83 18.32 85.66
N GLN A 315 -186.03 19.32 84.78
CA GLN A 315 -186.95 19.20 83.63
C GLN A 315 -186.35 19.44 82.23
N VAL A 316 -185.08 19.85 82.09
CA VAL A 316 -184.50 20.21 80.76
C VAL A 316 -183.43 19.22 80.28
N GLU A 317 -182.99 18.26 81.11
CA GLU A 317 -182.04 17.20 80.69
C GLU A 317 -182.63 16.18 79.68
N ASP A 318 -183.94 16.24 79.42
CA ASP A 318 -184.61 15.35 78.47
C ASP A 318 -184.91 15.96 77.09
N GLU A 319 -185.08 17.29 76.95
CA GLU A 319 -185.67 17.87 75.73
C GLU A 319 -184.73 17.94 74.51
N TYR A 320 -183.39 17.90 74.66
CA TYR A 320 -182.46 17.98 73.51
C TYR A 320 -181.61 16.77 73.20
N LYS A 321 -182.06 15.58 73.64
CA LYS A 321 -181.78 14.34 72.91
C LYS A 321 -182.41 14.34 71.49
N GLU A 322 -183.40 15.22 71.23
CA GLU A 322 -184.23 15.20 70.00
C GLU A 322 -183.73 16.05 68.80
N LYS A 323 -182.69 16.89 68.96
CA LYS A 323 -182.18 17.74 67.85
C LYS A 323 -180.95 17.18 67.11
N LEU A 324 -180.36 16.10 67.60
CA LEU A 324 -179.17 15.48 67.00
C LEU A 324 -179.41 14.88 65.60
N GLU A 325 -180.67 14.66 65.21
CA GLU A 325 -181.03 13.93 63.98
C GLU A 325 -181.37 14.82 62.76
N LYS A 326 -181.50 16.15 62.91
CA LYS A 326 -182.16 16.99 61.88
C LYS A 326 -181.24 17.85 60.98
N GLU A 327 -179.98 18.08 61.35
CA GLU A 327 -179.06 18.94 60.55
C GLU A 327 -178.01 18.15 59.73
N THR A 328 -177.87 16.85 59.95
CA THR A 328 -177.01 15.94 59.15
C THR A 328 -177.52 15.68 57.72
N LEU A 329 -178.69 16.22 57.36
CA LEU A 329 -179.35 16.01 56.07
C LEU A 329 -179.16 17.15 55.06
N SER A 330 -178.95 18.40 55.50
CA SER A 330 -178.99 19.60 54.66
C SER A 330 -177.69 19.96 53.92
N ARG A 331 -176.54 19.37 54.29
CA ARG A 331 -175.25 19.57 53.59
C ARG A 331 -175.03 18.68 52.37
N ARG A 332 -175.97 17.78 52.05
CA ARG A 332 -175.92 16.86 50.89
C ARG A 332 -176.16 17.55 49.53
N ASP A 333 -176.38 18.87 49.51
CA ASP A 333 -176.66 19.63 48.28
C ASP A 333 -175.45 20.37 47.67
N LEU A 334 -174.33 20.51 48.38
CA LEU A 334 -173.12 21.15 47.82
C LEU A 334 -172.28 20.24 46.92
N GLU A 335 -172.56 18.92 46.87
CA GLU A 335 -171.93 18.01 45.90
C GLU A 335 -172.37 18.28 44.44
N LYS A 336 -173.35 19.17 44.22
CA LYS A 336 -173.96 19.44 42.90
C LYS A 336 -173.25 20.51 42.07
N GLU A 337 -172.42 21.38 42.66
CA GLU A 337 -171.66 22.38 41.89
C GLU A 337 -170.46 21.78 41.12
N ALA A 338 -170.10 20.52 41.41
CA ALA A 338 -169.04 19.76 40.74
C ALA A 338 -169.28 19.49 39.22
N VAL A 339 -170.43 19.91 38.68
CA VAL A 339 -170.82 19.70 37.27
C VAL A 339 -170.42 20.89 36.37
N ASN A 340 -170.55 22.14 36.84
CA ASN A 340 -170.58 23.31 35.95
C ASN A 340 -169.22 23.82 35.44
N LEU A 341 -168.09 23.34 35.97
CA LEU A 341 -166.75 23.63 35.44
C LEU A 341 -166.10 22.48 34.67
N LYS A 342 -166.65 21.25 34.73
CA LYS A 342 -166.26 20.18 33.80
C LYS A 342 -166.74 20.47 32.36
N GLN A 343 -167.81 21.24 32.19
CA GLN A 343 -168.34 21.68 30.88
C GLN A 343 -167.49 22.75 30.17
N LYS A 344 -166.30 23.12 30.69
CA LYS A 344 -165.37 24.05 30.00
C LYS A 344 -164.17 23.36 29.34
N LEU A 345 -164.16 22.03 29.30
CA LEU A 345 -163.12 21.24 28.64
C LEU A 345 -163.38 21.03 27.13
N GLU A 346 -164.63 21.20 26.67
CA GLU A 346 -165.08 20.78 25.33
C GLU A 346 -165.17 21.91 24.27
N LYS A 347 -164.41 23.02 24.42
CA LYS A 347 -164.48 24.17 23.49
C LYS A 347 -163.16 24.78 23.00
N CYS A 348 -162.02 24.16 23.29
CA CYS A 348 -160.71 24.60 22.76
C CYS A 348 -159.92 23.43 22.14
N GLU A 349 -160.61 22.47 21.51
CA GLU A 349 -160.01 21.27 20.92
C GLU A 349 -160.33 21.13 19.40
N PHE A 350 -160.63 22.25 18.72
CA PHE A 350 -160.94 22.25 17.28
C PHE A 350 -160.31 23.42 16.47
N ASP A 351 -160.42 24.66 16.96
CA ASP A 351 -160.06 25.86 16.17
C ASP A 351 -158.57 26.26 16.26
N LEU A 352 -157.64 25.36 15.88
CA LEU A 352 -156.43 25.69 15.07
C LEU A 352 -155.53 24.50 14.64
N GLU A 353 -156.01 23.24 14.68
CA GLU A 353 -155.37 22.12 13.95
C GLU A 353 -155.58 22.28 12.42
N ASN A 354 -155.12 23.40 11.83
CA ASN A 354 -155.20 23.64 10.38
C ASN A 354 -154.30 24.78 9.80
N THR A 355 -153.02 24.83 10.15
CA THR A 355 -151.97 25.14 9.13
C THR A 355 -150.95 24.02 9.02
N ARG A 356 -151.52 22.82 8.82
CA ARG A 356 -150.88 21.64 8.27
C ARG A 356 -150.38 21.95 6.84
N LYS A 357 -149.23 21.37 6.47
CA LYS A 357 -148.63 21.30 5.10
C LYS A 357 -147.95 22.56 4.52
N SER A 358 -146.62 22.45 4.38
CA SER A 358 -146.02 22.09 3.08
C SER A 358 -144.92 21.03 3.35
N SER A 359 -145.11 19.80 2.87
CA SER A 359 -144.60 19.31 1.57
C SER A 359 -143.09 19.01 1.65
N GLU A 360 -142.68 17.76 1.85
CA GLU A 360 -142.59 16.70 0.82
C GLU A 360 -141.68 17.11 -0.37
N LEU A 361 -140.50 16.48 -0.51
CA LEU A 361 -140.28 15.40 -1.51
C LEU A 361 -138.83 14.85 -1.57
N SER A 362 -138.72 13.52 -1.48
CA SER A 362 -137.88 12.63 -2.33
C SER A 362 -136.33 12.49 -2.18
N LEU A 363 -135.87 11.33 -2.68
CA LEU A 363 -134.51 10.86 -3.04
C LEU A 363 -133.50 10.63 -1.87
N VAL A 364 -133.09 9.40 -1.51
CA VAL A 364 -132.61 8.19 -2.25
C VAL A 364 -131.16 8.34 -2.74
N PRO A 365 -130.26 7.34 -2.54
CA PRO A 365 -128.91 7.63 -2.02
C PRO A 365 -127.76 7.01 -2.86
N LEU A 366 -126.60 6.82 -2.20
CA LEU A 366 -125.57 5.79 -2.47
C LEU A 366 -124.55 5.99 -3.63
N THR A 367 -123.28 5.73 -3.28
CA THR A 367 -122.15 5.28 -4.15
C THR A 367 -121.48 6.26 -5.12
N SER A 368 -120.25 5.86 -5.50
CA SER A 368 -119.25 6.51 -6.34
C SER A 368 -119.60 6.62 -7.83
N ILE A 369 -118.92 7.56 -8.53
CA ILE A 369 -118.50 7.65 -9.96
C ILE A 369 -118.16 9.15 -10.19
N ALA A 370 -117.14 9.62 -10.91
CA ALA A 370 -116.05 9.05 -11.73
C ALA A 370 -114.70 9.70 -11.28
N ALA A 371 -113.47 9.20 -11.49
CA ALA A 371 -112.78 8.71 -12.68
C ALA A 371 -112.71 9.75 -13.84
N GLY A 372 -111.56 10.07 -14.41
CA GLY A 372 -110.17 9.63 -14.13
C GLY A 372 -109.20 10.10 -15.23
N SER A 373 -107.98 9.54 -15.26
CA SER A 373 -106.88 9.84 -16.22
C SER A 373 -106.23 11.24 -16.02
N SER A 374 -104.92 11.44 -16.18
CA SER A 374 -103.87 10.60 -16.80
C SER A 374 -102.57 10.60 -15.95
N ASP A 375 -102.14 9.40 -15.54
CA ASP A 375 -100.78 8.80 -15.69
C ASP A 375 -99.53 9.54 -15.10
N VAL A 376 -98.76 8.95 -14.15
CA VAL A 376 -97.60 8.02 -14.31
C VAL A 376 -96.24 8.76 -14.25
N VAL A 377 -95.19 8.38 -13.48
CA VAL A 377 -94.99 7.27 -12.50
C VAL A 377 -93.71 7.51 -11.65
N ASP A 378 -93.68 6.95 -10.42
CA ASP A 378 -92.55 6.42 -9.60
C ASP A 378 -91.11 7.04 -9.52
N THR A 379 -90.21 6.67 -8.58
CA THR A 379 -90.21 6.24 -7.14
C THR A 379 -88.73 5.96 -6.74
N THR A 380 -88.35 6.03 -5.44
CA THR A 380 -87.05 5.53 -4.83
C THR A 380 -85.70 6.19 -5.27
N VAL A 381 -84.54 6.07 -4.57
CA VAL A 381 -84.17 6.08 -3.11
C VAL A 381 -82.61 6.17 -2.95
N GLN A 382 -82.10 6.51 -1.74
CA GLN A 382 -80.69 6.33 -1.24
C GLN A 382 -79.50 7.07 -1.92
N GLY A 383 -78.41 7.28 -1.15
CA GLY A 383 -77.03 7.34 -1.71
C GLY A 383 -76.00 8.33 -1.13
N LEU A 384 -75.23 7.92 -0.12
CA LEU A 384 -73.83 8.33 0.16
C LEU A 384 -72.96 7.04 0.07
N PRO A 385 -71.61 7.05 0.17
CA PRO A 385 -70.57 8.09 -0.06
C PRO A 385 -69.58 7.67 -1.21
N ILE A 386 -68.37 8.21 -1.45
CA ILE A 386 -67.04 8.04 -0.77
C ILE A 386 -65.94 8.88 -1.51
N SER A 387 -64.82 9.19 -0.85
CA SER A 387 -63.46 9.51 -1.38
C SER A 387 -62.98 10.98 -1.41
N ASP A 388 -62.42 11.42 -0.28
CA ASP A 388 -61.03 11.88 -0.04
C ASP A 388 -60.22 12.74 -1.06
N ALA A 389 -59.37 13.59 -0.44
CA ALA A 389 -57.99 13.98 -0.80
C ALA A 389 -57.65 15.40 -1.36
N VAL A 390 -56.95 16.17 -0.50
CA VAL A 390 -55.71 16.94 -0.77
C VAL A 390 -55.75 18.34 -1.47
N ASN A 391 -55.54 19.36 -0.62
CA ASN A 391 -54.64 20.53 -0.71
C ASN A 391 -54.66 21.58 -1.86
N GLN A 392 -55.15 22.78 -1.50
CA GLN A 392 -54.42 24.08 -1.46
C GLN A 392 -53.52 24.59 -2.62
N ASN A 393 -53.84 25.82 -3.07
CA ASN A 393 -52.97 26.92 -3.56
C ASN A 393 -52.17 26.69 -4.88
N ASP A 394 -51.85 27.67 -5.75
CA ASP A 394 -51.65 29.12 -5.55
C ASP A 394 -51.93 29.99 -6.82
N LEU A 395 -51.69 31.32 -6.77
CA LEU A 395 -52.04 32.32 -7.82
C LEU A 395 -50.85 32.89 -8.63
N MET A 396 -51.04 33.16 -9.94
CA MET A 396 -50.30 34.21 -10.71
C MET A 396 -51.08 34.71 -11.96
N VAL A 397 -50.77 35.93 -12.44
CA VAL A 397 -51.53 36.65 -13.50
C VAL A 397 -50.59 37.40 -14.48
N ILE A 398 -50.85 37.32 -15.79
CA ILE A 398 -50.26 38.20 -16.85
C ILE A 398 -51.29 38.44 -18.00
N PRO A 399 -51.58 39.68 -18.44
CA PRO A 399 -52.45 39.97 -19.60
C PRO A 399 -51.72 40.52 -20.86
N LYS A 400 -52.38 40.44 -22.03
CA LYS A 400 -51.99 41.09 -23.31
C LYS A 400 -53.23 41.58 -24.09
N VAL A 401 -53.04 42.48 -25.07
CA VAL A 401 -54.09 43.14 -25.89
C VAL A 401 -53.89 42.86 -27.40
N PRO A 402 -54.94 42.60 -28.20
CA PRO A 402 -54.85 42.27 -29.64
C PRO A 402 -55.08 43.49 -30.59
N SER A 403 -54.92 43.28 -31.90
CA SER A 403 -54.96 44.33 -32.94
C SER A 403 -55.52 43.85 -34.30
N GLY A 404 -55.98 44.77 -35.16
CA GLY A 404 -56.26 44.48 -36.59
C GLY A 404 -57.26 45.41 -37.32
N VAL A 405 -56.76 46.30 -38.19
CA VAL A 405 -57.51 47.03 -39.26
C VAL A 405 -56.57 47.22 -40.47
N SER A 406 -57.07 47.27 -41.72
CA SER A 406 -56.25 47.23 -42.94
C SER A 406 -55.76 48.60 -43.46
N GLY A 407 -54.59 48.60 -44.09
CA GLY A 407 -53.81 49.83 -44.40
C GLY A 407 -54.40 50.77 -45.45
N THR A 408 -55.23 50.30 -46.39
CA THR A 408 -55.84 51.17 -47.41
C THR A 408 -56.86 52.13 -46.82
N ALA A 409 -57.59 51.73 -45.76
CA ALA A 409 -58.47 52.63 -45.02
C ALA A 409 -57.67 53.70 -44.27
N LEU A 410 -56.50 53.35 -43.73
CA LEU A 410 -55.65 54.25 -42.94
C LEU A 410 -55.00 55.34 -43.81
N ALA A 411 -54.51 55.00 -45.01
CA ALA A 411 -54.02 55.99 -45.98
C ALA A 411 -55.12 57.00 -46.40
N ALA A 412 -56.37 56.52 -46.56
CA ALA A 412 -57.54 57.36 -46.83
C ALA A 412 -58.11 58.09 -45.59
N SER A 413 -57.56 57.86 -44.40
CA SER A 413 -57.74 58.76 -43.24
C SER A 413 -56.70 59.86 -43.30
N LEU A 414 -55.41 59.53 -43.38
CA LEU A 414 -54.32 60.52 -43.28
C LEU A 414 -54.40 61.64 -44.34
N LEU A 415 -54.85 61.35 -45.56
CA LEU A 415 -55.14 62.37 -46.59
C LEU A 415 -56.31 63.30 -46.24
N ARG A 416 -57.28 62.80 -45.46
CA ARG A 416 -58.47 63.53 -44.97
C ARG A 416 -58.13 64.37 -43.73
N ASP A 417 -57.19 63.88 -42.92
CA ASP A 417 -56.64 64.52 -41.72
C ASP A 417 -55.63 65.65 -42.05
N GLY A 418 -55.66 66.16 -43.30
CA GLY A 418 -54.93 67.36 -43.74
C GLY A 418 -53.46 67.16 -44.07
N TRP A 419 -52.94 65.94 -44.10
CA TRP A 419 -51.54 65.71 -44.46
C TRP A 419 -51.34 65.79 -45.97
N SER A 420 -50.42 66.65 -46.41
CA SER A 420 -50.09 66.78 -47.83
C SER A 420 -49.48 65.48 -48.35
N LEU A 421 -49.72 65.18 -49.63
CA LEU A 421 -49.22 63.96 -50.28
C LEU A 421 -47.70 63.80 -50.13
N ALA A 422 -46.94 64.90 -50.20
CA ALA A 422 -45.50 64.92 -49.97
C ALA A 422 -45.12 64.48 -48.54
N LYS A 423 -45.86 64.92 -47.51
CA LYS A 423 -45.63 64.54 -46.11
C LYS A 423 -46.02 63.10 -45.81
N ILE A 424 -47.01 62.57 -46.54
CA ILE A 424 -47.35 61.13 -46.49
C ILE A 424 -46.26 60.30 -47.17
N TYR A 425 -45.69 60.75 -48.29
CA TYR A 425 -44.53 60.09 -48.90
C TYR A 425 -43.27 60.16 -48.03
N GLU A 426 -42.99 61.30 -47.40
CA GLU A 426 -41.89 61.47 -46.42
C GLU A 426 -42.03 60.48 -45.26
N LYS A 427 -43.23 60.39 -44.64
CA LYS A 427 -43.50 59.46 -43.53
C LYS A 427 -43.60 58.00 -43.96
N TYR A 428 -44.00 57.72 -45.21
CA TYR A 428 -43.87 56.39 -45.82
C TYR A 428 -42.40 56.03 -46.04
N GLN A 429 -41.57 56.96 -46.52
CA GLN A 429 -40.15 56.75 -46.73
C GLN A 429 -39.43 56.48 -45.39
N GLU A 430 -39.69 57.29 -44.36
CA GLU A 430 -39.23 57.02 -42.98
C GLU A 430 -39.64 55.62 -42.49
N ALA A 431 -40.87 55.19 -42.76
CA ALA A 431 -41.33 53.85 -42.41
C ALA A 431 -40.64 52.74 -43.21
N THR A 432 -40.34 52.96 -44.50
CA THR A 432 -39.55 52.01 -45.31
C THR A 432 -38.09 51.97 -44.89
N ASP A 433 -37.49 53.10 -44.53
CA ASP A 433 -36.12 53.16 -44.01
C ASP A 433 -36.04 52.50 -42.63
N ALA A 434 -36.99 52.77 -41.73
CA ALA A 434 -37.13 52.05 -40.46
C ALA A 434 -37.27 50.54 -40.65
N PHE A 435 -38.10 50.09 -41.61
CA PHE A 435 -38.22 48.66 -41.96
C PHE A 435 -36.94 48.08 -42.57
N LEU A 436 -36.20 48.84 -43.38
CA LEU A 436 -34.89 48.42 -43.91
C LEU A 436 -33.82 48.34 -42.81
N HIS A 437 -33.85 49.26 -41.83
CA HIS A 437 -33.01 49.19 -40.64
C HIS A 437 -33.40 48.00 -39.74
N GLU A 438 -34.69 47.74 -39.52
CA GLU A 438 -35.16 46.57 -38.80
C GLU A 438 -34.74 45.27 -39.50
N ARG A 439 -34.91 45.18 -40.83
CA ARG A 439 -34.48 44.04 -41.64
C ARG A 439 -32.96 43.83 -41.64
N ARG A 440 -32.16 44.89 -41.55
CA ARG A 440 -30.70 44.80 -41.33
C ARG A 440 -30.40 44.30 -39.91
N GLY A 441 -31.14 44.77 -38.90
CA GLY A 441 -31.04 44.31 -37.51
C GLY A 441 -31.40 42.83 -37.35
N ARG A 442 -32.51 42.38 -37.95
CA ARG A 442 -32.93 40.98 -38.00
C ARG A 442 -31.84 40.12 -38.64
N ARG A 443 -31.32 40.50 -39.82
CA ARG A 443 -30.18 39.82 -40.47
C ARG A 443 -28.90 39.77 -39.63
N HIS A 444 -28.63 40.81 -38.86
CA HIS A 444 -27.48 40.81 -37.96
C HIS A 444 -27.70 39.87 -36.76
N ALA A 445 -28.92 39.82 -36.22
CA ALA A 445 -29.31 38.87 -35.18
C ALA A 445 -29.35 37.42 -35.70
N GLU A 446 -29.87 37.19 -36.91
CA GLU A 446 -29.83 35.91 -37.64
C GLU A 446 -28.36 35.44 -37.76
N ALA A 447 -27.45 36.27 -38.28
CA ALA A 447 -26.03 35.95 -38.38
C ALA A 447 -25.26 35.94 -37.03
N VAL A 448 -25.89 36.31 -35.91
CA VAL A 448 -25.37 36.05 -34.55
C VAL A 448 -25.89 34.70 -34.05
N LEU A 449 -27.17 34.42 -34.23
CA LEU A 449 -27.80 33.15 -33.86
C LEU A 449 -27.22 31.97 -34.66
N GLU A 450 -26.96 32.13 -35.95
CA GLU A 450 -26.27 31.14 -36.78
C GLU A 450 -24.89 30.81 -36.21
N ARG A 451 -24.08 31.82 -35.85
CA ARG A 451 -22.77 31.58 -35.22
C ARG A 451 -22.90 30.92 -33.85
N VAL A 452 -23.87 31.33 -33.03
CA VAL A 452 -24.16 30.70 -31.73
C VAL A 452 -24.63 29.25 -31.91
N LEU A 453 -25.35 28.91 -32.99
CA LEU A 453 -25.73 27.54 -33.32
C LEU A 453 -24.50 26.70 -33.73
N HIS A 454 -23.64 27.18 -34.62
CA HIS A 454 -22.39 26.47 -34.96
C HIS A 454 -21.51 26.29 -33.71
N GLU A 455 -21.39 27.33 -32.87
CA GLU A 455 -20.70 27.27 -31.58
C GLU A 455 -21.35 26.31 -30.56
N ILE A 456 -22.62 25.95 -30.71
CA ILE A 456 -23.32 24.96 -29.89
C ILE A 456 -23.17 23.57 -30.51
N GLU A 457 -23.15 23.45 -31.83
CA GLU A 457 -22.93 22.20 -32.57
C GLU A 457 -21.49 21.70 -32.36
N GLU A 458 -20.47 22.55 -32.54
CA GLU A 458 -19.07 22.25 -32.21
C GLU A 458 -18.90 21.82 -30.75
N LYS A 459 -19.57 22.50 -29.81
CA LYS A 459 -19.53 22.14 -28.38
C LYS A 459 -20.33 20.87 -28.07
N ALA A 460 -21.37 20.55 -28.84
CA ALA A 460 -22.12 19.32 -28.70
C ALA A 460 -21.32 18.10 -29.21
N GLU A 461 -20.56 18.24 -30.30
CA GLU A 461 -19.62 17.22 -30.76
C GLU A 461 -18.52 16.98 -29.71
N LEU A 462 -17.90 18.03 -29.18
CA LEU A 462 -16.91 17.91 -28.09
C LEU A 462 -17.51 17.24 -26.83
N ILE A 463 -18.74 17.57 -26.45
CA ILE A 463 -19.43 16.93 -25.31
C ILE A 463 -19.76 15.45 -25.60
N LEU A 464 -19.94 15.05 -26.86
CA LEU A 464 -20.13 13.63 -27.22
C LEU A 464 -18.81 12.87 -27.19
N ASP A 465 -17.71 13.47 -27.64
CA ASP A 465 -16.36 12.88 -27.51
C ASP A 465 -15.93 12.76 -26.03
N GLU A 466 -16.16 13.81 -25.21
CA GLU A 466 -15.93 13.76 -23.76
C GLU A 466 -16.76 12.65 -23.09
N ARG A 467 -18.02 12.44 -23.51
CA ARG A 467 -18.85 11.33 -23.04
C ARG A 467 -18.30 9.97 -23.46
N ALA A 468 -17.86 9.83 -24.71
CA ALA A 468 -17.28 8.58 -25.19
C ALA A 468 -15.98 8.23 -24.45
N GLU A 469 -15.14 9.22 -24.09
CA GLU A 469 -13.99 9.00 -23.22
C GLU A 469 -14.39 8.70 -21.77
N HIS A 470 -15.42 9.37 -21.23
CA HIS A 470 -15.95 9.04 -19.90
C HIS A 470 -16.54 7.63 -19.84
N GLU A 471 -17.23 7.17 -20.88
CA GLU A 471 -17.74 5.79 -21.01
C GLU A 471 -16.57 4.79 -21.10
N ARG A 472 -15.56 5.04 -21.95
CA ARG A 472 -14.32 4.23 -21.98
C ARG A 472 -13.60 4.17 -20.62
N MET A 473 -13.57 5.29 -19.88
CA MET A 473 -12.99 5.34 -18.53
C MET A 473 -13.83 4.56 -17.52
N VAL A 474 -15.16 4.63 -17.59
CA VAL A 474 -16.07 3.84 -16.73
C VAL A 474 -15.94 2.34 -17.02
N GLU A 475 -15.81 1.93 -18.29
CA GLU A 475 -15.50 0.54 -18.66
C GLU A 475 -14.13 0.10 -18.12
N ALA A 476 -13.11 0.96 -18.21
CA ALA A 476 -11.79 0.69 -17.65
C ALA A 476 -11.81 0.54 -16.13
N TYR A 477 -12.58 1.38 -15.41
CA TYR A 477 -12.81 1.24 -13.97
C TYR A 477 -13.58 -0.04 -13.64
N ALA A 478 -14.67 -0.36 -14.34
CA ALA A 478 -15.41 -1.60 -14.11
C ALA A 478 -14.55 -2.86 -14.36
N MET A 479 -13.67 -2.84 -15.36
CA MET A 479 -12.69 -3.91 -15.61
C MET A 479 -11.57 -3.95 -14.56
N MET A 480 -11.24 -2.83 -13.91
CA MET A 480 -10.31 -2.77 -12.79
C MET A 480 -10.96 -3.28 -11.49
N ASP A 481 -12.20 -2.90 -11.23
CA ASP A 481 -13.01 -3.38 -10.10
C ASP A 481 -13.27 -4.89 -10.21
N GLN A 482 -13.54 -5.40 -11.41
CA GLN A 482 -13.67 -6.85 -11.63
C GLN A 482 -12.35 -7.59 -11.32
N LYS A 483 -11.20 -7.03 -11.72
CA LYS A 483 -9.88 -7.59 -11.38
C LYS A 483 -9.57 -7.48 -9.89
N LEU A 484 -9.99 -6.40 -9.23
CA LEU A 484 -9.86 -6.24 -7.78
C LEU A 484 -10.72 -7.26 -7.03
N GLN A 485 -11.97 -7.48 -7.45
CA GLN A 485 -12.84 -8.52 -6.91
C GLN A 485 -12.27 -9.93 -7.14
N GLN A 486 -11.69 -10.21 -8.31
CA GLN A 486 -10.98 -11.47 -8.57
C GLN A 486 -9.76 -11.63 -7.65
N ALA A 487 -8.92 -10.60 -7.51
CA ALA A 487 -7.75 -10.62 -6.63
C ALA A 487 -8.13 -10.74 -5.14
N LEU A 488 -9.25 -10.17 -4.70
CA LEU A 488 -9.80 -10.33 -3.35
C LEU A 488 -10.33 -11.74 -3.11
N LEU A 489 -11.05 -12.33 -4.08
CA LEU A 489 -11.49 -13.72 -3.99
C LEU A 489 -10.30 -14.70 -4.01
N GLU A 490 -9.26 -14.42 -4.79
CA GLU A 490 -7.99 -15.18 -4.75
C GLU A 490 -7.28 -15.01 -3.40
N HIS A 491 -7.17 -13.78 -2.88
CA HIS A 491 -6.64 -13.51 -1.54
C HIS A 491 -7.38 -14.30 -0.46
N ASP A 492 -8.71 -14.26 -0.44
CA ASP A 492 -9.53 -14.96 0.55
C ASP A 492 -9.38 -16.48 0.42
N ASN A 493 -9.23 -17.00 -0.81
CA ASN A 493 -8.90 -18.41 -1.04
C ASN A 493 -7.51 -18.77 -0.53
N PHE A 494 -6.50 -17.91 -0.72
CA PHE A 494 -5.17 -18.10 -0.13
C PHE A 494 -5.20 -18.00 1.40
N GLU A 495 -5.98 -17.07 1.98
CA GLU A 495 -6.12 -16.94 3.43
C GLU A 495 -6.88 -18.12 4.04
N ASN A 496 -7.91 -18.63 3.35
CA ASN A 496 -8.59 -19.89 3.68
C ASN A 496 -7.59 -21.06 3.68
N ASN A 497 -6.77 -21.19 2.65
CA ASN A 497 -5.73 -22.22 2.57
C ASN A 497 -4.67 -22.07 3.67
N VAL A 498 -4.23 -20.84 3.97
CA VAL A 498 -3.29 -20.55 5.07
C VAL A 498 -3.91 -20.84 6.44
N ARG A 499 -5.20 -20.54 6.65
CA ARG A 499 -5.92 -20.92 7.88
C ARG A 499 -6.08 -22.43 8.02
N ASN A 500 -6.39 -23.14 6.93
CA ASN A 500 -6.45 -24.60 6.90
C ASN A 500 -5.09 -25.21 7.24
N LEU A 501 -4.01 -24.81 6.54
CA LEU A 501 -2.64 -25.26 6.79
C LEU A 501 -2.16 -24.93 8.21
N LYS A 502 -2.51 -23.75 8.76
CA LYS A 502 -2.25 -23.42 10.18
C LYS A 502 -3.03 -24.31 11.15
N SER A 503 -4.24 -24.75 10.80
CA SER A 503 -5.04 -25.67 11.61
C SER A 503 -4.49 -27.10 11.57
N GLU A 504 -4.01 -27.54 10.40
CA GLU A 504 -3.34 -28.83 10.20
C GLU A 504 -1.98 -28.86 10.89
N LEU A 505 -1.17 -27.80 10.76
CA LEU A 505 0.10 -27.67 11.49
C LEU A 505 -0.16 -27.77 13.00
N LYS A 506 -1.09 -26.98 13.54
CA LYS A 506 -1.48 -27.07 14.95
C LYS A 506 -2.04 -28.43 15.36
N ARG A 507 -2.57 -29.22 14.42
CA ARG A 507 -2.98 -30.61 14.67
C ARG A 507 -1.76 -31.52 14.73
N ARG A 508 -0.86 -31.47 13.74
CA ARG A 508 0.39 -32.24 13.73
C ARG A 508 1.31 -31.91 14.91
N GLU A 509 1.35 -30.65 15.34
CA GLU A 509 2.03 -30.22 16.58
C GLU A 509 1.44 -30.91 17.81
N ARG A 510 0.10 -30.96 17.93
CA ARG A 510 -0.59 -31.68 19.01
C ARG A 510 -0.32 -33.18 18.93
N ASP A 511 -0.51 -33.80 17.77
CA ASP A 511 -0.27 -35.23 17.54
C ASP A 511 1.19 -35.60 17.88
N HIS A 512 2.16 -34.78 17.47
CA HIS A 512 3.58 -34.94 17.83
C HIS A 512 3.85 -34.73 19.33
N SER A 513 3.19 -33.77 19.97
CA SER A 513 3.31 -33.55 21.43
C SER A 513 2.71 -34.70 22.27
N VAL A 514 1.72 -35.42 21.73
CA VAL A 514 1.17 -36.64 22.34
C VAL A 514 2.17 -37.79 22.13
N ALA A 515 2.63 -38.01 20.89
CA ALA A 515 3.65 -39.03 20.60
C ALA A 515 4.95 -38.82 21.40
N GLN A 516 5.38 -37.59 21.63
CA GLN A 516 6.55 -37.29 22.48
C GLN A 516 6.29 -37.65 23.94
N LYS A 517 5.11 -37.36 24.49
CA LYS A 517 4.74 -37.79 25.86
C LYS A 517 4.65 -39.31 25.97
N GLU A 518 4.11 -39.99 24.96
CA GLU A 518 4.12 -41.45 24.89
C GLU A 518 5.55 -42.01 24.85
N ILE A 519 6.47 -41.39 24.09
CA ILE A 519 7.90 -41.73 24.10
C ILE A 519 8.52 -41.49 25.48
N ASP A 520 8.27 -40.34 26.11
CA ASP A 520 8.80 -40.01 27.44
C ASP A 520 8.26 -40.97 28.51
N ASP A 521 6.99 -41.36 28.44
CA ASP A 521 6.36 -42.30 29.37
C ASP A 521 6.79 -43.75 29.11
N LEU A 522 7.01 -44.15 27.86
CA LEU A 522 7.65 -45.42 27.52
C LEU A 522 9.11 -45.44 28.00
N GLN A 523 9.86 -44.34 27.90
CA GLN A 523 11.20 -44.22 28.46
C GLN A 523 11.19 -44.32 29.99
N LYS A 524 10.21 -43.70 30.67
CA LYS A 524 10.02 -43.86 32.12
C LYS A 524 9.67 -45.30 32.49
N GLN A 525 8.77 -45.95 31.75
CA GLN A 525 8.42 -47.37 31.96
C GLN A 525 9.63 -48.28 31.74
N VAL A 526 10.41 -48.09 30.68
CA VAL A 526 11.65 -48.84 30.43
C VAL A 526 12.70 -48.54 31.52
N ALA A 527 12.83 -47.31 31.99
CA ALA A 527 13.75 -46.96 33.07
C ALA A 527 13.33 -47.55 34.43
N VAL A 528 12.02 -47.61 34.72
CA VAL A 528 11.47 -48.29 35.90
C VAL A 528 11.66 -49.80 35.78
N LEU A 529 11.31 -50.42 34.66
CA LEU A 529 11.53 -51.86 34.42
C LEU A 529 13.01 -52.24 34.47
N LEU A 530 13.92 -51.41 33.93
CA LEU A 530 15.36 -51.62 34.04
C LEU A 530 15.84 -51.47 35.49
N LYS A 531 15.31 -50.51 36.25
CA LYS A 531 15.58 -50.41 37.68
C LYS A 531 15.01 -51.57 38.47
N GLU A 532 13.83 -52.08 38.14
CA GLU A 532 13.25 -53.26 38.78
C GLU A 532 14.04 -54.52 38.43
N CYS A 533 14.50 -54.69 37.19
CA CYS A 533 15.45 -55.75 36.83
C CYS A 533 16.78 -55.61 37.58
N GLN A 534 17.29 -54.39 37.76
CA GLN A 534 18.52 -54.12 38.51
C GLN A 534 18.34 -54.34 40.02
N ASP A 535 17.21 -53.93 40.60
CA ASP A 535 16.86 -54.13 42.02
C ASP A 535 16.52 -55.60 42.30
N ILE A 536 16.01 -56.36 41.32
CA ILE A 536 15.93 -57.81 41.38
C ILE A 536 17.34 -58.43 41.35
N GLN A 537 18.24 -57.97 40.47
CA GLN A 537 19.65 -58.40 40.49
C GLN A 537 20.40 -58.03 41.79
N LEU A 538 20.03 -56.94 42.45
CA LEU A 538 20.64 -56.49 43.71
C LEU A 538 20.01 -57.14 44.95
N ARG A 539 18.70 -57.41 44.96
CA ARG A 539 18.04 -58.21 46.02
C ARG A 539 18.41 -59.68 45.94
N CYS A 540 18.57 -60.23 44.73
CA CYS A 540 19.04 -61.60 44.50
C CYS A 540 20.57 -61.63 44.32
N GLY A 541 21.30 -61.32 45.41
CA GLY A 541 22.75 -61.19 45.41
C GLY A 541 23.53 -62.47 45.07
N SER A 542 23.79 -62.68 43.77
CA SER A 542 24.52 -63.81 43.15
C SER A 542 23.84 -65.19 43.25
N SER A 543 24.05 -66.14 42.33
CA SER A 543 25.01 -66.22 41.23
C SER A 543 24.36 -66.85 39.98
N LEU A 544 25.01 -66.73 38.82
CA LEU A 544 24.85 -67.70 37.73
C LEU A 544 25.31 -69.10 38.25
N PRO A 545 24.63 -70.23 37.96
CA PRO A 545 23.53 -70.46 37.00
C PRO A 545 22.23 -71.07 37.58
N ASN A 546 21.19 -71.08 36.74
CA ASN A 546 20.13 -72.11 36.58
C ASN A 546 20.00 -73.24 37.65
N VAL A 547 18.87 -73.27 38.39
CA VAL A 547 17.92 -74.42 38.53
C VAL A 547 16.84 -74.14 39.60
N GLY A 548 15.59 -74.55 39.34
CA GLY A 548 14.72 -75.22 40.33
C GLY A 548 14.01 -74.44 41.44
N TYR A 549 12.76 -74.03 41.16
CA TYR A 549 11.53 -74.51 41.84
C TYR A 549 11.53 -74.78 43.38
N VAL A 550 10.64 -74.10 44.15
CA VAL A 550 9.64 -74.68 45.11
C VAL A 550 9.10 -73.63 46.12
N ALA A 551 7.78 -73.38 46.07
CA ALA A 551 6.82 -73.04 47.16
C ALA A 551 7.03 -71.84 48.13
N SER A 552 6.05 -71.37 48.94
CA SER A 552 4.57 -71.20 48.83
C SER A 552 4.03 -70.54 50.13
N SER A 553 2.76 -70.07 50.11
CA SER A 553 1.92 -69.70 51.28
C SER A 553 2.32 -68.45 52.10
N SER A 554 1.41 -67.76 52.80
CA SER A 554 -0.08 -67.68 52.77
C SER A 554 -0.49 -66.36 53.48
N LEU A 555 -1.65 -65.73 53.25
CA LEU A 555 -3.02 -66.04 53.71
C LEU A 555 -4.01 -65.13 52.91
N VAL A 556 -5.13 -65.59 52.35
CA VAL A 556 -6.46 -65.83 53.01
C VAL A 556 -7.07 -64.56 53.62
N ASN A 557 -8.30 -64.09 53.34
CA ASN A 557 -9.34 -64.24 52.29
C ASN A 557 -10.29 -63.00 52.45
N VAL A 558 -11.49 -62.77 51.87
CA VAL A 558 -12.51 -63.52 51.10
C VAL A 558 -13.28 -62.51 50.21
N LEU A 559 -13.68 -62.84 48.97
CA LEU A 559 -14.95 -62.44 48.27
C LEU A 559 -14.95 -62.86 46.78
N SER A 560 -15.07 -64.17 46.51
CA SER A 560 -15.16 -64.71 45.15
C SER A 560 -16.58 -64.63 44.57
N ASN A 561 -16.70 -64.28 43.28
CA ASN A 561 -17.52 -65.00 42.27
C ASN A 561 -17.64 -64.31 40.89
N VAL A 562 -17.06 -63.12 40.68
CA VAL A 562 -17.06 -62.44 39.35
C VAL A 562 -15.67 -62.46 38.67
N GLU A 563 -14.59 -62.74 39.39
CA GLU A 563 -13.21 -62.67 38.87
C GLU A 563 -12.80 -63.81 37.91
N HIS A 564 -13.62 -64.83 37.68
CA HIS A 564 -13.15 -66.06 37.00
C HIS A 564 -12.73 -65.81 35.54
N ASP A 565 -13.50 -65.03 34.79
CA ASP A 565 -13.23 -64.73 33.38
C ASP A 565 -12.11 -63.67 33.18
N ILE A 566 -11.68 -63.00 34.27
CA ILE A 566 -10.58 -62.03 34.24
C ILE A 566 -9.23 -62.73 34.51
N LYS A 567 -9.23 -63.82 35.28
CA LYS A 567 -8.01 -64.36 35.90
C LYS A 567 -7.05 -65.03 34.91
N ASP A 568 -7.57 -65.74 33.92
CA ASP A 568 -6.74 -66.43 32.92
C ASP A 568 -6.06 -65.45 31.93
N ASN A 569 -6.59 -64.23 31.80
CA ASN A 569 -5.97 -63.16 30.99
C ASN A 569 -4.82 -62.42 31.70
N MET A 570 -4.52 -62.76 32.96
CA MET A 570 -3.59 -61.99 33.81
C MET A 570 -2.38 -62.79 34.32
N SER A 571 -2.04 -63.93 33.69
CA SER A 571 -0.83 -64.70 34.04
C SER A 571 0.19 -64.79 32.89
N PHE A 572 1.16 -63.89 32.91
CA PHE A 572 2.25 -63.80 31.93
C PHE A 572 3.49 -64.52 32.48
N LYS A 573 4.05 -65.46 31.72
CA LYS A 573 5.30 -66.16 32.10
C LYS A 573 6.56 -65.54 31.49
N ASP A 574 6.39 -64.64 30.54
CA ASP A 574 7.48 -64.00 29.80
C ASP A 574 7.03 -62.63 29.25
N ILE A 575 7.97 -61.71 29.02
CA ILE A 575 7.68 -60.31 28.67
C ILE A 575 6.89 -60.21 27.34
N ASN A 576 7.22 -61.04 26.35
CA ASN A 576 6.50 -61.07 25.07
C ASN A 576 5.02 -61.47 25.23
N GLY A 577 4.66 -62.28 26.23
CA GLY A 577 3.27 -62.62 26.53
C GLY A 577 2.49 -61.41 27.06
N LEU A 578 3.08 -60.65 27.98
CA LEU A 578 2.53 -59.40 28.50
C LEU A 578 2.33 -58.35 27.39
N VAL A 579 3.26 -58.26 26.42
CA VAL A 579 3.14 -57.38 25.25
C VAL A 579 2.01 -57.84 24.32
N GLN A 580 1.89 -59.14 24.01
CA GLN A 580 0.81 -59.65 23.15
C GLN A 580 -0.58 -59.47 23.79
N GLN A 581 -0.73 -59.75 25.09
CA GLN A 581 -1.99 -59.49 25.80
C GLN A 581 -2.27 -57.99 25.96
N ASN A 582 -1.25 -57.12 26.09
CA ASN A 582 -1.46 -55.66 25.99
C ASN A 582 -2.00 -55.24 24.62
N VAL A 583 -1.49 -55.81 23.52
CA VAL A 583 -2.00 -55.52 22.18
C VAL A 583 -3.45 -56.02 22.01
N GLN A 584 -3.78 -57.20 22.53
CA GLN A 584 -5.15 -57.72 22.52
C GLN A 584 -6.11 -56.88 23.37
N LEU A 585 -5.71 -56.47 24.58
CA LEU A 585 -6.48 -55.58 25.45
C LEU A 585 -6.67 -54.18 24.83
N ARG A 586 -5.63 -53.60 24.22
CA ARG A 586 -5.74 -52.33 23.48
C ARG A 586 -6.73 -52.45 22.31
N ASN A 587 -6.67 -53.54 21.54
CA ASN A 587 -7.63 -53.79 20.46
C ASN A 587 -9.07 -53.94 20.99
N GLN A 588 -9.27 -54.61 22.12
CA GLN A 588 -10.58 -54.69 22.79
C GLN A 588 -11.07 -53.32 23.29
N ILE A 589 -10.18 -52.49 23.85
CA ILE A 589 -10.49 -51.11 24.26
C ILE A 589 -10.86 -50.24 23.04
N HIS A 590 -10.16 -50.36 21.92
CA HIS A 590 -10.52 -49.65 20.69
C HIS A 590 -11.87 -50.10 20.12
N MET A 591 -12.18 -51.40 20.15
CA MET A 591 -13.51 -51.91 19.76
C MET A 591 -14.61 -51.41 20.70
N LEU A 592 -14.40 -51.43 22.01
CA LEU A 592 -15.34 -50.92 23.00
C LEU A 592 -15.52 -49.40 22.91
N SER A 593 -14.48 -48.65 22.53
CA SER A 593 -14.57 -47.21 22.27
C SER A 593 -15.41 -46.95 21.02
N ALA A 594 -15.18 -47.67 19.92
CA ALA A 594 -16.00 -47.56 18.71
C ALA A 594 -17.47 -47.96 18.96
N ASP A 595 -17.71 -48.99 19.79
CA ASP A 595 -19.05 -49.41 20.22
C ASP A 595 -19.72 -48.42 21.19
N LEU A 596 -18.95 -47.57 21.89
CA LEU A 596 -19.47 -46.45 22.69
C LEU A 596 -19.78 -45.26 21.80
N ASP A 597 -18.84 -44.82 20.95
CA ASP A 597 -19.04 -43.74 19.97
C ASP A 597 -20.27 -44.00 19.09
N LYS A 598 -20.46 -45.25 18.67
CA LYS A 598 -21.63 -45.67 17.90
C LYS A 598 -22.94 -45.58 18.70
N LYS A 599 -22.96 -45.99 19.97
CA LYS A 599 -24.15 -45.81 20.83
C LYS A 599 -24.42 -44.34 21.11
N ASP A 600 -23.38 -43.52 21.24
CA ASP A 600 -23.49 -42.07 21.39
C ASP A 600 -24.08 -41.42 20.12
N MET A 601 -23.72 -41.90 18.94
CA MET A 601 -24.37 -41.52 17.68
C MET A 601 -25.84 -41.96 17.63
N GLU A 602 -26.14 -43.24 17.91
CA GLU A 602 -27.52 -43.77 17.94
C GLU A 602 -28.41 -43.03 18.96
N LEU A 603 -27.85 -42.63 20.11
CA LEU A 603 -28.52 -41.81 21.12
C LEU A 603 -28.75 -40.37 20.64
N ARG A 604 -27.76 -39.72 20.00
CA ARG A 604 -27.93 -38.37 19.43
C ARG A 604 -28.95 -38.37 18.29
N GLU A 605 -28.96 -39.38 17.42
CA GLU A 605 -29.96 -39.53 16.37
C GLU A 605 -31.36 -39.78 16.94
N SER A 606 -31.50 -40.65 17.95
CA SER A 606 -32.80 -40.87 18.59
C SER A 606 -33.32 -39.63 19.30
N PHE A 607 -32.50 -38.89 20.06
CA PHE A 607 -32.88 -37.58 20.61
C PHE A 607 -33.26 -36.56 19.52
N GLN A 608 -32.55 -36.53 18.38
CA GLN A 608 -32.90 -35.63 17.28
C GLN A 608 -34.19 -36.04 16.56
N ILE A 609 -34.52 -37.33 16.51
CA ILE A 609 -35.80 -37.86 16.04
C ILE A 609 -36.92 -37.55 17.05
N GLU A 610 -36.67 -37.62 18.35
CA GLU A 610 -37.64 -37.25 19.38
C GLU A 610 -37.92 -35.74 19.40
N LEU A 611 -36.89 -34.90 19.28
CA LEU A 611 -37.06 -33.46 19.11
C LEU A 611 -37.91 -33.13 17.87
N LYS A 612 -37.66 -33.78 16.73
CA LYS A 612 -38.52 -33.66 15.53
C LYS A 612 -39.96 -34.09 15.80
N LYS A 613 -40.18 -35.25 16.42
CA LYS A 613 -41.52 -35.71 16.82
C LYS A 613 -42.22 -34.72 17.77
N ILE A 614 -41.47 -34.07 18.67
CA ILE A 614 -42.00 -33.05 19.58
C ILE A 614 -42.37 -31.77 18.82
N THR A 615 -41.54 -31.30 17.87
CA THR A 615 -41.88 -30.15 17.02
C THR A 615 -43.07 -30.44 16.11
N ASP A 616 -43.16 -31.64 15.53
CA ASP A 616 -44.28 -32.03 14.67
C ASP A 616 -45.58 -32.21 15.47
N ALA A 617 -45.47 -32.73 16.70
CA ALA A 617 -46.58 -32.80 17.65
C ALA A 617 -46.95 -31.42 18.23
N ALA A 618 -46.05 -30.44 18.23
CA ALA A 618 -46.37 -29.05 18.58
C ALA A 618 -47.06 -28.36 17.40
N ALA A 619 -46.51 -28.45 16.19
CA ALA A 619 -47.08 -27.90 14.96
C ALA A 619 -48.50 -28.44 14.70
N SER A 620 -48.71 -29.76 14.80
CA SER A 620 -50.05 -30.36 14.62
C SER A 620 -51.01 -30.10 15.80
N ARG A 621 -50.53 -29.68 16.98
CA ARG A 621 -51.39 -29.10 18.03
C ARG A 621 -51.77 -27.67 17.69
N VAL A 622 -50.82 -26.84 17.23
CA VAL A 622 -51.09 -25.47 16.76
C VAL A 622 -52.08 -25.49 15.59
N GLU A 623 -51.91 -26.35 14.60
CA GLU A 623 -52.84 -26.52 13.48
C GLU A 623 -54.25 -26.91 13.95
N LYS A 624 -54.37 -27.78 14.97
CA LYS A 624 -55.65 -28.13 15.59
C LYS A 624 -56.25 -27.00 16.44
N VAL A 625 -55.43 -26.10 16.98
CA VAL A 625 -55.91 -24.89 17.67
C VAL A 625 -56.36 -23.84 16.66
N MET A 626 -55.64 -23.65 15.56
CA MET A 626 -56.02 -22.78 14.45
C MET A 626 -57.34 -23.22 13.81
N LYS A 627 -57.48 -24.51 13.46
CA LYS A 627 -58.75 -25.02 12.94
C LYS A 627 -59.90 -24.88 13.94
N LYS A 628 -59.65 -25.03 15.24
CA LYS A 628 -60.65 -24.74 16.28
C LYS A 628 -60.96 -23.25 16.43
N SER A 629 -60.01 -22.34 16.22
CA SER A 629 -60.29 -20.90 16.25
C SER A 629 -61.00 -20.44 14.97
N GLU A 630 -60.75 -21.07 13.83
CA GLU A 630 -61.50 -20.92 12.57
C GLU A 630 -62.94 -21.45 12.73
N GLU A 631 -63.13 -22.65 13.28
CA GLU A 631 -64.44 -23.22 13.65
C GLU A 631 -65.19 -22.30 14.64
N GLN A 632 -64.49 -21.75 15.64
CA GLN A 632 -65.06 -20.78 16.59
C GLN A 632 -65.37 -19.43 15.93
N ALA A 633 -64.57 -18.95 14.99
CA ALA A 633 -64.85 -17.73 14.25
C ALA A 633 -66.10 -17.91 13.36
N ILE A 634 -66.21 -19.04 12.65
CA ILE A 634 -67.40 -19.41 11.87
C ILE A 634 -68.63 -19.55 12.78
N MET A 635 -68.47 -20.15 13.96
CA MET A 635 -69.53 -20.21 14.98
C MET A 635 -69.95 -18.81 15.43
N ILE A 636 -69.00 -17.94 15.78
CA ILE A 636 -69.23 -16.55 16.20
C ILE A 636 -69.90 -15.75 15.08
N GLU A 637 -69.51 -15.90 13.81
CA GLU A 637 -70.22 -15.29 12.70
C GLU A 637 -71.65 -15.85 12.53
N SER A 638 -71.84 -17.17 12.69
CA SER A 638 -73.19 -17.77 12.63
C SER A 638 -74.07 -17.30 13.79
N LEU A 639 -73.47 -17.04 14.97
CA LEU A 639 -74.12 -16.44 16.13
C LEU A 639 -74.40 -14.95 15.90
N HIS A 640 -73.51 -14.20 15.25
CA HIS A 640 -73.81 -12.82 14.84
C HIS A 640 -74.93 -12.76 13.78
N ARG A 641 -74.96 -13.71 12.83
CA ARG A 641 -76.04 -13.85 11.84
C ARG A 641 -77.36 -14.24 12.49
N SER A 642 -77.36 -15.18 13.44
CA SER A 642 -78.58 -15.57 14.16
C SER A 642 -79.02 -14.51 15.18
N VAL A 643 -78.13 -13.83 15.88
CA VAL A 643 -78.45 -12.68 16.75
C VAL A 643 -78.96 -11.49 15.94
N ALA A 644 -78.47 -11.26 14.71
CA ALA A 644 -79.05 -10.27 13.80
C ALA A 644 -80.45 -10.69 13.33
N MET A 645 -80.69 -11.99 13.11
CA MET A 645 -82.03 -12.51 12.81
C MET A 645 -82.97 -12.41 14.02
N TYR A 646 -82.52 -12.77 15.23
CA TYR A 646 -83.27 -12.62 16.48
C TYR A 646 -83.51 -11.16 16.84
N ARG A 647 -82.60 -10.24 16.49
CA ARG A 647 -82.83 -8.80 16.62
C ARG A 647 -83.98 -8.34 15.73
N LYS A 648 -84.02 -8.77 14.46
CA LYS A 648 -85.16 -8.54 13.56
C LYS A 648 -86.45 -9.19 14.07
N LEU A 649 -86.39 -10.44 14.53
CA LEU A 649 -87.54 -11.15 15.12
C LEU A 649 -88.04 -10.48 16.40
N CYS A 650 -87.17 -9.87 17.21
CA CYS A 650 -87.56 -9.03 18.34
C CYS A 650 -88.17 -7.69 17.87
N GLU A 651 -87.61 -7.03 16.86
CA GLU A 651 -88.17 -5.82 16.24
C GLU A 651 -89.54 -6.08 15.60
N GLU A 652 -89.79 -7.28 15.09
CA GLU A 652 -91.09 -7.78 14.62
C GLU A 652 -92.02 -8.17 15.78
N GLN A 653 -91.51 -8.82 16.82
CA GLN A 653 -92.30 -9.19 18.00
C GLN A 653 -92.67 -7.98 18.88
N GLN A 654 -91.87 -6.91 18.88
CA GLN A 654 -92.22 -5.62 19.48
C GLN A 654 -93.45 -5.01 18.78
N LYS A 655 -93.57 -5.19 17.44
CA LYS A 655 -94.75 -4.78 16.65
C LYS A 655 -95.96 -5.71 16.85
N ALA A 656 -95.78 -6.90 17.44
CA ALA A 656 -96.84 -7.87 17.70
C ALA A 656 -97.33 -7.89 19.17
N ARG A 657 -96.65 -7.19 20.09
CA ARG A 657 -96.94 -7.22 21.55
C ARG A 657 -97.69 -6.00 22.07
N SER A 658 -98.73 -5.57 21.35
CA SER A 658 -99.59 -4.45 21.75
C SER A 658 -101.00 -4.87 22.23
N ASN A 659 -101.19 -6.10 22.74
CA ASN A 659 -102.51 -6.61 23.14
C ASN A 659 -102.50 -7.65 24.30
N VAL A 660 -103.23 -7.31 25.38
CA VAL A 660 -104.01 -8.18 26.32
C VAL A 660 -103.27 -8.97 27.45
N GLU A 661 -104.02 -9.32 28.51
CA GLU A 661 -103.63 -9.50 29.93
C GLU A 661 -103.94 -10.92 30.54
N SER A 662 -103.72 -11.07 31.88
CA SER A 662 -104.36 -12.01 32.87
C SER A 662 -103.68 -13.37 33.25
N ALA A 663 -104.11 -14.04 34.35
CA ALA A 663 -103.29 -15.05 35.09
C ALA A 663 -103.95 -16.32 35.81
N PRO A 664 -104.03 -16.52 37.16
CA PRO A 664 -103.39 -17.72 37.80
C PRO A 664 -104.08 -18.53 38.96
N THR A 665 -103.44 -19.66 39.38
CA THR A 665 -103.31 -20.29 40.76
C THR A 665 -104.17 -21.50 41.26
N THR A 666 -103.52 -22.42 42.04
CA THR A 666 -103.95 -23.24 43.24
C THR A 666 -104.76 -24.58 43.21
N LEU A 667 -104.53 -25.48 44.23
CA LEU A 667 -105.48 -26.28 45.10
C LEU A 667 -104.90 -27.63 45.68
N GLN A 668 -105.68 -28.53 46.35
CA GLN A 668 -105.75 -28.78 47.82
C GLN A 668 -106.09 -30.29 48.16
N ASP A 669 -106.48 -30.68 49.40
CA ASP A 669 -106.41 -32.07 49.96
C ASP A 669 -107.52 -32.48 51.01
N SER A 670 -107.60 -33.77 51.40
CA SER A 670 -108.06 -34.40 52.69
C SER A 670 -109.25 -35.41 52.75
N SER A 671 -109.13 -36.41 53.67
CA SER A 671 -110.13 -37.28 54.38
C SER A 671 -109.57 -38.72 54.62
N ARG A 672 -110.10 -39.69 55.42
CA ARG A 672 -111.24 -39.87 56.35
C ARG A 672 -110.87 -40.93 57.45
N THR A 673 -111.62 -41.05 58.56
CA THR A 673 -111.44 -42.04 59.66
C THR A 673 -112.69 -42.89 59.97
N ASP A 674 -112.60 -44.23 60.08
CA ASP A 674 -113.60 -45.10 60.77
C ASP A 674 -113.20 -46.61 60.92
N LEU A 675 -112.08 -46.96 61.58
CA LEU A 675 -111.61 -48.39 61.60
C LEU A 675 -110.75 -48.80 62.83
N MET A 676 -111.00 -48.24 64.02
CA MET A 676 -109.99 -48.20 65.09
C MET A 676 -110.07 -49.29 66.20
N VAL A 677 -111.17 -50.04 66.32
CA VAL A 677 -111.53 -50.75 67.60
C VAL A 677 -111.35 -52.28 67.56
N LEU A 678 -110.47 -52.82 66.71
CA LEU A 678 -110.16 -54.27 66.67
C LEU A 678 -108.66 -54.62 66.70
N PHE A 679 -107.78 -53.64 66.88
CA PHE A 679 -106.32 -53.81 66.68
C PHE A 679 -105.48 -53.92 67.97
N GLU A 680 -106.02 -53.53 69.12
CA GLU A 680 -105.24 -53.21 70.32
C GLU A 680 -104.50 -54.43 70.89
N GLY A 681 -105.15 -55.58 70.97
CA GLY A 681 -104.57 -56.83 71.52
C GLY A 681 -103.39 -57.43 70.73
N SER A 682 -103.10 -56.94 69.51
CA SER A 682 -101.95 -57.36 68.69
C SER A 682 -100.80 -56.35 68.70
N GLN A 683 -101.04 -55.13 69.21
CA GLN A 683 -100.13 -54.01 69.01
C GLN A 683 -98.97 -53.96 70.02
N GLU A 684 -99.12 -54.53 71.23
CA GLU A 684 -98.13 -54.35 72.29
C GLU A 684 -96.87 -55.23 72.15
N VAL A 685 -97.01 -56.42 71.57
CA VAL A 685 -95.86 -57.31 71.29
C VAL A 685 -95.07 -56.81 70.09
N SER A 686 -95.75 -56.24 69.09
CA SER A 686 -95.10 -55.63 67.92
C SER A 686 -94.41 -54.31 68.25
N LYS A 687 -95.02 -53.43 69.07
CA LYS A 687 -94.39 -52.18 69.57
C LYS A 687 -93.00 -52.42 70.17
N LYS A 688 -92.86 -53.36 71.10
CA LYS A 688 -91.57 -53.64 71.79
C LYS A 688 -90.46 -54.15 70.86
N ALA A 689 -90.82 -54.87 69.79
CA ALA A 689 -89.85 -55.26 68.77
C ALA A 689 -89.44 -54.07 67.88
N TYR A 690 -90.38 -53.22 67.49
CA TYR A 690 -90.10 -52.00 66.74
C TYR A 690 -89.27 -51.00 67.54
N GLU A 691 -89.54 -50.84 68.83
CA GLU A 691 -88.78 -49.98 69.75
C GLU A 691 -87.29 -50.36 69.73
N GLN A 692 -86.94 -51.61 70.04
CA GLN A 692 -85.55 -52.09 70.05
C GLN A 692 -84.85 -52.06 68.68
N VAL A 693 -85.59 -52.17 67.57
CA VAL A 693 -85.01 -52.00 66.22
C VAL A 693 -84.78 -50.52 65.93
N SER A 694 -85.70 -49.64 66.31
CA SER A 694 -85.58 -48.19 66.13
C SER A 694 -84.48 -47.57 67.00
N GLU A 695 -84.19 -48.15 68.16
CA GLU A 695 -83.07 -47.72 69.03
C GLU A 695 -81.72 -48.09 68.40
N ARG A 696 -81.58 -49.32 67.88
CA ARG A 696 -80.37 -49.74 67.14
C ARG A 696 -80.19 -48.98 65.82
N ALA A 697 -81.28 -48.62 65.14
CA ALA A 697 -81.22 -47.74 63.97
C ALA A 697 -80.71 -46.35 64.37
N ARG A 698 -81.30 -45.74 65.42
CA ARG A 698 -80.86 -44.44 65.93
C ARG A 698 -79.40 -44.42 66.39
N SER A 699 -78.90 -45.46 67.08
CA SER A 699 -77.49 -45.52 67.46
C SER A 699 -76.55 -45.62 66.24
N LEU A 700 -76.95 -46.37 65.20
CA LEU A 700 -76.17 -46.46 63.95
C LEU A 700 -76.22 -45.16 63.13
N ASP A 701 -77.36 -44.46 63.08
CA ASP A 701 -77.46 -43.14 62.44
C ASP A 701 -76.66 -42.07 63.19
N GLU A 702 -76.61 -42.16 64.53
CA GLU A 702 -75.73 -41.34 65.36
C GLU A 702 -74.24 -41.64 65.12
N GLU A 703 -73.84 -42.91 64.96
CA GLU A 703 -72.46 -43.29 64.62
C GLU A 703 -72.10 -42.84 63.19
N LEU A 704 -73.01 -43.00 62.23
CA LEU A 704 -72.82 -42.55 60.85
C LEU A 704 -72.75 -41.02 60.74
N THR A 705 -73.46 -40.27 61.59
CA THR A 705 -73.35 -38.80 61.62
C THR A 705 -72.06 -38.35 62.30
N LYS A 706 -71.65 -38.97 63.41
CA LYS A 706 -70.33 -38.73 64.04
C LYS A 706 -69.18 -38.96 63.06
N LEU A 707 -69.15 -40.13 62.40
CA LEU A 707 -68.16 -40.48 61.37
C LEU A 707 -68.19 -39.53 60.15
N ARG A 708 -69.35 -39.00 59.76
CA ARG A 708 -69.43 -37.96 58.71
C ARG A 708 -68.81 -36.65 59.18
N THR A 709 -69.13 -36.18 60.39
CA THR A 709 -68.53 -34.95 60.92
C THR A 709 -67.02 -35.05 61.14
N GLU A 710 -66.51 -36.21 61.56
CA GLU A 710 -65.07 -36.48 61.67
C GLU A 710 -64.39 -36.53 60.30
N LEU A 711 -65.04 -37.13 59.29
CA LEU A 711 -64.53 -37.17 57.92
C LEU A 711 -64.59 -35.79 57.23
N GLU A 712 -65.53 -34.93 57.61
CA GLU A 712 -65.59 -33.53 57.19
C GLU A 712 -64.53 -32.66 57.90
N SER A 713 -64.30 -32.86 59.21
CA SER A 713 -63.23 -32.14 59.94
C SER A 713 -61.85 -32.53 59.40
N LEU A 714 -61.55 -33.82 59.25
CA LEU A 714 -60.30 -34.33 58.68
C LEU A 714 -60.08 -33.87 57.23
N ARG A 715 -61.14 -33.77 56.42
CA ARG A 715 -61.05 -33.14 55.09
C ARG A 715 -60.63 -31.68 55.21
N SER A 716 -61.28 -30.90 56.10
CA SER A 716 -60.96 -29.48 56.31
C SER A 716 -59.54 -29.26 56.84
N GLU A 717 -59.02 -30.17 57.67
CA GLU A 717 -57.64 -30.13 58.17
C GLU A 717 -56.64 -30.46 57.07
N ARG A 718 -56.94 -31.48 56.25
CA ARG A 718 -56.18 -31.78 55.03
C ARG A 718 -56.17 -30.61 54.06
N ASP A 719 -57.30 -29.93 53.84
CA ASP A 719 -57.37 -28.77 52.94
C ASP A 719 -56.60 -27.55 53.49
N LYS A 720 -56.64 -27.29 54.81
CA LYS A 720 -55.76 -26.30 55.46
C LYS A 720 -54.29 -26.63 55.28
N ALA A 721 -53.89 -27.87 55.56
CA ALA A 721 -52.50 -28.32 55.43
C ALA A 721 -51.99 -28.24 53.99
N VAL A 722 -52.84 -28.48 52.98
CA VAL A 722 -52.52 -28.26 51.56
C VAL A 722 -52.29 -26.78 51.28
N LEU A 723 -53.20 -25.89 51.72
CA LEU A 723 -53.05 -24.43 51.52
C LEU A 723 -51.81 -23.86 52.23
N GLU A 724 -51.48 -24.36 53.43
CA GLU A 724 -50.25 -24.00 54.15
C GLU A 724 -48.99 -24.49 53.41
N ALA A 725 -49.01 -25.71 52.86
CA ALA A 725 -47.92 -26.25 52.06
C ALA A 725 -47.77 -25.55 50.69
N ASP A 726 -48.86 -25.09 50.10
CA ASP A 726 -48.87 -24.29 48.87
C ASP A 726 -48.32 -22.88 49.13
N PHE A 727 -48.78 -22.20 50.18
CA PHE A 727 -48.24 -20.90 50.61
C PHE A 727 -46.74 -20.96 50.96
N ALA A 728 -46.29 -22.03 51.64
CA ALA A 728 -44.88 -22.27 51.90
C ALA A 728 -44.07 -22.47 50.60
N ARG A 729 -44.64 -23.17 49.62
CA ARG A 729 -44.02 -23.40 48.30
C ARG A 729 -43.91 -22.11 47.50
N ASP A 730 -44.96 -21.30 47.45
CA ASP A 730 -44.94 -20.01 46.75
C ASP A 730 -43.98 -19.01 47.39
N ARG A 731 -43.85 -19.03 48.72
CA ARG A 731 -42.82 -18.26 49.43
C ARG A 731 -41.40 -18.71 49.09
N LEU A 732 -41.17 -20.02 48.96
CA LEU A 732 -39.88 -20.57 48.51
C LEU A 732 -39.60 -20.27 47.03
N ASN A 733 -40.62 -20.32 46.18
CA ASN A 733 -40.55 -19.93 44.76
C ASN A 733 -40.19 -18.45 44.62
N GLY A 734 -40.79 -17.58 45.46
CA GLY A 734 -40.43 -16.16 45.55
C GLY A 734 -38.95 -15.97 45.90
N PHE A 735 -38.48 -16.58 46.99
CA PHE A 735 -37.05 -16.50 47.36
C PHE A 735 -36.11 -17.10 46.30
N ALA A 736 -36.52 -18.15 45.58
CA ALA A 736 -35.74 -18.70 44.47
C ALA A 736 -35.65 -17.71 43.29
N ALA A 737 -36.75 -17.05 42.93
CA ALA A 737 -36.77 -16.00 41.92
C ALA A 737 -35.94 -14.77 42.32
N GLU A 738 -36.00 -14.36 43.60
CA GLU A 738 -35.19 -13.28 44.17
C GLU A 738 -33.68 -13.61 44.09
N LEU A 739 -33.29 -14.82 44.47
CA LEU A 739 -31.90 -15.30 44.39
C LEU A 739 -31.44 -15.46 42.94
N GLU A 740 -32.31 -15.87 42.03
CA GLU A 740 -32.02 -15.84 40.60
C GLU A 740 -31.83 -14.42 40.06
N HIS A 741 -32.64 -13.45 40.49
CA HIS A 741 -32.49 -12.05 40.12
C HIS A 741 -31.14 -11.50 40.58
N GLN A 742 -30.80 -11.70 41.87
CA GLN A 742 -29.51 -11.28 42.43
C GLN A 742 -28.32 -11.98 41.75
N ARG A 743 -28.45 -13.25 41.34
CA ARG A 743 -27.44 -13.95 40.52
C ARG A 743 -27.31 -13.34 39.13
N LYS A 744 -28.42 -13.01 38.46
CA LYS A 744 -28.43 -12.36 37.13
C LYS A 744 -27.79 -10.97 37.19
N GLU A 745 -28.09 -10.19 38.23
CA GLU A 745 -27.46 -8.89 38.49
C GLU A 745 -25.96 -9.02 38.78
N SER A 746 -25.58 -9.90 39.69
CA SER A 746 -24.16 -10.18 40.03
C SER A 746 -23.35 -10.63 38.81
N ASN A 747 -23.93 -11.48 37.96
CA ASN A 747 -23.33 -11.88 36.68
C ASN A 747 -23.25 -10.71 35.69
N SER A 748 -24.25 -9.81 35.63
CA SER A 748 -24.18 -8.61 34.79
C SER A 748 -23.10 -7.62 35.27
N ALA A 749 -22.87 -7.55 36.59
CA ALA A 749 -21.83 -6.73 37.19
C ALA A 749 -20.43 -7.34 36.98
N SER A 750 -20.28 -8.67 37.08
CA SER A 750 -19.01 -9.36 36.81
C SER A 750 -18.63 -9.30 35.33
N LEU A 751 -19.59 -9.41 34.41
CA LEU A 751 -19.38 -9.18 32.98
C LEU A 751 -18.90 -7.74 32.70
N ARG A 752 -19.59 -6.72 33.22
CA ARG A 752 -19.15 -5.32 33.09
C ARG A 752 -17.77 -5.07 33.69
N ASN A 753 -17.45 -5.68 34.83
CA ASN A 753 -16.12 -5.58 35.43
C ASN A 753 -15.04 -6.28 34.58
N ALA A 754 -15.36 -7.40 33.92
CA ALA A 754 -14.47 -8.05 32.98
C ALA A 754 -14.26 -7.22 31.70
N GLU A 755 -15.32 -6.59 31.17
CA GLU A 755 -15.25 -5.65 30.04
C GLU A 755 -14.39 -4.43 30.38
N LEU A 756 -14.60 -3.80 31.54
CA LEU A 756 -13.79 -2.69 32.04
C LEU A 756 -12.33 -3.10 32.27
N THR A 757 -12.08 -4.29 32.84
CA THR A 757 -10.72 -4.83 33.02
C THR A 757 -10.04 -5.05 31.67
N ARG A 758 -10.76 -5.58 30.66
CA ARG A 758 -10.21 -5.74 29.31
C ARG A 758 -9.88 -4.39 28.68
N LEU A 759 -10.77 -3.40 28.81
CA LEU A 759 -10.54 -2.04 28.32
C LEU A 759 -9.31 -1.40 28.99
N VAL A 760 -9.12 -1.55 30.30
CA VAL A 760 -7.91 -1.08 31.00
C VAL A 760 -6.66 -1.75 30.44
N VAL A 761 -6.65 -3.08 30.30
CA VAL A 761 -5.51 -3.82 29.71
C VAL A 761 -5.27 -3.44 28.24
N ASP A 762 -6.32 -3.15 27.47
CA ASP A 762 -6.23 -2.67 26.08
C ASP A 762 -5.64 -1.24 26.02
N TYR A 763 -6.00 -0.34 26.94
CA TYR A 763 -5.38 0.99 27.07
C TYR A 763 -3.93 0.92 27.54
N GLU A 764 -3.60 0.07 28.54
CA GLU A 764 -2.21 -0.14 28.94
C GLU A 764 -1.36 -0.74 27.82
N ARG A 765 -1.93 -1.59 26.96
CA ARG A 765 -1.21 -2.15 25.81
C ARG A 765 -0.87 -1.05 24.80
N ARG A 766 -1.85 -0.21 24.44
CA ARG A 766 -1.64 0.95 23.58
C ARG A 766 -0.59 1.90 24.16
N LEU A 767 -0.64 2.20 25.46
CA LEU A 767 0.37 3.04 26.12
C LEU A 767 1.79 2.45 26.07
N ARG A 768 1.95 1.11 26.03
CA ARG A 768 3.26 0.46 25.79
C ARG A 768 3.66 0.59 24.31
N GLU A 769 2.74 0.31 23.39
CA GLU A 769 2.94 0.44 21.93
C GLU A 769 3.30 1.89 21.53
N ASP A 770 2.69 2.90 22.16
CA ASP A 770 2.99 4.33 22.03
C ASP A 770 4.38 4.70 22.61
N LEU A 771 4.78 4.10 23.73
CA LEU A 771 6.10 4.31 24.33
C LEU A 771 7.23 3.64 23.54
N ASP A 772 7.00 2.46 23.00
CA ASP A 772 7.97 1.70 22.22
C ASP A 772 8.15 2.32 20.82
N SER A 773 7.04 2.73 20.18
CA SER A 773 7.10 3.51 18.93
C SER A 773 7.75 4.88 19.11
N LYS A 774 7.51 5.58 20.24
CA LYS A 774 8.25 6.80 20.59
C LYS A 774 9.75 6.53 20.75
N GLN A 775 10.15 5.45 21.41
CA GLN A 775 11.57 5.09 21.55
C GLN A 775 12.21 4.81 20.19
N ALA A 776 11.54 4.07 19.30
CA ALA A 776 12.00 3.82 17.94
C ALA A 776 12.13 5.13 17.11
N LEU A 777 11.19 6.07 17.27
CA LEU A 777 11.29 7.40 16.65
C LEU A 777 12.44 8.23 17.21
N GLU A 778 12.67 8.22 18.54
CA GLU A 778 13.84 8.90 19.13
C GLU A 778 15.16 8.26 18.70
N GLU A 779 15.24 6.93 18.57
CA GLU A 779 16.40 6.27 17.99
C GLU A 779 16.64 6.67 16.53
N ASN A 780 15.58 6.73 15.72
CA ASN A 780 15.71 7.11 14.31
C ASN A 780 16.08 8.59 14.16
N LEU A 781 15.61 9.47 15.05
CA LEU A 781 16.11 10.85 15.16
C LEU A 781 17.58 10.92 15.59
N ARG A 782 18.04 10.03 16.49
CA ARG A 782 19.46 9.92 16.85
C ARG A 782 20.31 9.43 15.67
N LYS A 783 19.86 8.40 14.94
CA LYS A 783 20.51 7.88 13.71
C LYS A 783 20.63 8.99 12.65
N LEU A 784 19.52 9.65 12.33
CA LEU A 784 19.48 10.75 11.36
C LEU A 784 20.34 11.95 11.79
N SER A 785 20.39 12.28 13.09
CA SER A 785 21.27 13.33 13.61
C SER A 785 22.76 12.96 13.48
N MET A 786 23.11 11.69 13.66
CA MET A 786 24.47 11.18 13.46
C MET A 786 24.83 11.18 11.97
N GLU A 787 23.92 10.77 11.08
CA GLU A 787 24.08 10.87 9.62
C GLU A 787 24.25 12.32 9.15
N VAL A 788 23.46 13.26 9.67
CA VAL A 788 23.65 14.70 9.39
C VAL A 788 25.02 15.20 9.88
N SER A 789 25.57 14.61 10.96
CA SER A 789 26.91 14.94 11.44
C SER A 789 28.03 14.36 10.56
N THR A 790 27.89 13.12 10.08
CA THR A 790 28.86 12.50 9.19
C THR A 790 28.83 13.14 7.80
N LEU A 791 27.64 13.49 7.29
CA LEU A 791 27.47 14.25 6.05
C LEU A 791 28.05 15.67 6.15
N LYS A 792 27.94 16.35 7.30
CA LYS A 792 28.65 17.63 7.53
C LYS A 792 30.16 17.45 7.50
N ASN A 793 30.70 16.45 8.19
CA ASN A 793 32.14 16.14 8.19
C ASN A 793 32.64 15.77 6.79
N ALA A 794 31.84 15.04 6.00
CA ALA A 794 32.14 14.69 4.61
C ALA A 794 32.06 15.91 3.68
N LYS A 795 31.08 16.81 3.87
CA LYS A 795 31.04 18.09 3.14
C LYS A 795 32.26 18.94 3.44
N GLU A 796 32.65 19.05 4.72
CA GLU A 796 33.87 19.76 5.11
C GLU A 796 35.14 19.15 4.53
N SER A 797 35.26 17.81 4.47
CA SER A 797 36.43 17.17 3.87
C SER A 797 36.47 17.34 2.35
N LEU A 798 35.31 17.26 1.67
CA LEU A 798 35.16 17.53 0.24
C LEU A 798 35.53 18.98 -0.10
N GLU A 799 35.02 19.97 0.64
CA GLU A 799 35.44 21.38 0.47
C GLU A 799 36.94 21.57 0.77
N LYS A 800 37.54 20.78 1.67
CA LYS A 800 38.99 20.81 1.96
C LYS A 800 39.82 20.10 0.87
N SER A 801 39.26 19.23 0.04
CA SER A 801 39.87 18.77 -1.22
C SER A 801 39.64 19.74 -2.37
N GLU A 802 38.44 20.31 -2.50
CA GLU A 802 38.10 21.27 -3.55
C GLU A 802 39.00 22.51 -3.48
N ARG A 803 39.17 23.09 -2.29
CA ARG A 803 40.12 24.21 -2.08
C ARG A 803 41.54 23.84 -2.51
N ARG A 804 42.03 22.65 -2.14
CA ARG A 804 43.36 22.17 -2.55
C ARG A 804 43.48 21.98 -4.06
N ALA A 805 42.47 21.43 -4.73
CA ALA A 805 42.45 21.30 -6.18
C ALA A 805 42.41 22.67 -6.88
N LEU A 806 41.67 23.64 -6.33
CA LEU A 806 41.66 25.03 -6.82
C LEU A 806 43.00 25.75 -6.59
N ASP A 807 43.64 25.51 -5.45
CA ASP A 807 45.00 25.99 -5.17
C ASP A 807 46.03 25.37 -6.13
N GLU A 808 45.97 24.06 -6.37
CA GLU A 808 46.82 23.34 -7.33
C GLU A 808 46.59 23.83 -8.77
N VAL A 809 45.34 24.10 -9.19
CA VAL A 809 45.02 24.69 -10.49
C VAL A 809 45.50 26.14 -10.60
N ARG A 810 45.46 26.93 -9.52
CA ARG A 810 46.08 28.27 -9.50
C ARG A 810 47.60 28.17 -9.65
N ASP A 811 48.25 27.30 -8.88
CA ASP A 811 49.70 27.08 -8.96
C ASP A 811 50.13 26.59 -10.36
N LEU A 812 49.34 25.72 -11.00
CA LEU A 812 49.56 25.25 -12.37
C LEU A 812 49.33 26.36 -13.41
N THR A 813 48.25 27.15 -13.29
CA THR A 813 48.02 28.27 -14.21
C THR A 813 49.06 29.37 -14.04
N GLU A 814 49.54 29.67 -12.83
CA GLU A 814 50.71 30.54 -12.65
C GLU A 814 51.98 29.97 -13.30
N ARG A 815 52.23 28.65 -13.22
CA ARG A 815 53.35 28.01 -13.94
C ARG A 815 53.19 28.11 -15.45
N VAL A 816 51.98 27.93 -15.98
CA VAL A 816 51.68 28.13 -17.41
C VAL A 816 51.90 29.59 -17.82
N HIS A 817 51.45 30.58 -17.05
CA HIS A 817 51.72 31.99 -17.34
C HIS A 817 53.23 32.32 -17.29
N ARG A 818 53.99 31.75 -16.34
CA ARG A 818 55.46 31.87 -16.30
C ARG A 818 56.13 31.24 -17.53
N LEU A 819 55.69 30.05 -17.94
CA LEU A 819 56.20 29.36 -19.12
C LEU A 819 55.84 30.11 -20.42
N GLN A 820 54.61 30.62 -20.55
CA GLN A 820 54.19 31.44 -21.68
C GLN A 820 55.06 32.69 -21.77
N ALA A 821 55.27 33.41 -20.66
CA ALA A 821 56.16 34.56 -20.64
C ALA A 821 57.61 34.20 -21.07
N THR A 822 58.12 33.02 -20.68
CA THR A 822 59.44 32.57 -21.19
C THR A 822 59.42 32.23 -22.69
N ILE A 823 58.35 31.62 -23.19
CA ILE A 823 58.17 31.33 -24.63
C ILE A 823 58.08 32.64 -25.43
N ASP A 824 57.33 33.63 -24.95
CA ASP A 824 57.21 34.95 -25.58
C ASP A 824 58.57 35.68 -25.61
N THR A 825 59.38 35.57 -24.55
CA THR A 825 60.78 36.07 -24.57
C THR A 825 61.68 35.28 -25.52
N ILE A 826 61.48 33.97 -25.67
CA ILE A 826 62.26 33.16 -26.63
C ILE A 826 61.89 33.60 -28.05
N HIS A 827 60.60 33.57 -28.43
CA HIS A 827 60.11 33.99 -29.75
C HIS A 827 60.59 35.40 -30.10
N THR A 828 60.48 36.38 -29.21
CA THR A 828 60.97 37.75 -29.49
C THR A 828 62.50 37.82 -29.66
N THR A 829 63.28 36.99 -28.97
CA THR A 829 64.73 36.88 -29.25
C THR A 829 65.05 36.11 -30.54
N GLU A 830 64.23 35.14 -30.92
CA GLU A 830 64.36 34.39 -32.19
C GLU A 830 63.98 35.26 -33.38
N GLU A 831 62.91 36.05 -33.30
CA GLU A 831 62.56 37.10 -34.27
C GLU A 831 63.71 38.11 -34.44
N VAL A 832 64.33 38.57 -33.35
CA VAL A 832 65.50 39.46 -33.42
C VAL A 832 66.70 38.77 -34.08
N GLN A 833 66.93 37.49 -33.80
CA GLN A 833 67.99 36.70 -34.44
C GLN A 833 67.73 36.43 -35.93
N GLU A 834 66.52 36.07 -36.34
CA GLU A 834 66.17 35.91 -37.76
C GLU A 834 66.25 37.26 -38.47
N ASN A 835 65.78 38.35 -37.86
CA ASN A 835 65.94 39.69 -38.41
C ASN A 835 67.43 40.02 -38.62
N ALA A 836 68.31 39.74 -37.64
CA ALA A 836 69.76 39.87 -37.80
C ALA A 836 70.31 39.01 -38.95
N ARG A 837 70.02 37.70 -38.98
CA ARG A 837 70.41 36.78 -40.07
C ARG A 837 69.83 37.20 -41.44
N SER A 838 68.70 37.91 -41.46
CA SER A 838 68.11 38.46 -42.69
C SER A 838 68.82 39.74 -43.14
N MET A 839 69.32 40.56 -42.21
CA MET A 839 70.18 41.70 -42.54
C MET A 839 71.55 41.23 -43.02
N GLU A 840 72.14 40.21 -42.39
CA GLU A 840 73.37 39.55 -42.87
C GLU A 840 73.18 38.96 -44.27
N ARG A 841 72.09 38.20 -44.52
CA ARG A 841 71.73 37.70 -45.86
C ARG A 841 71.63 38.84 -46.88
N ARG A 842 70.91 39.93 -46.58
CA ARG A 842 70.82 41.11 -47.47
C ARG A 842 72.17 41.78 -47.70
N ASN A 843 73.02 41.90 -46.67
CA ASN A 843 74.38 42.44 -46.82
C ASN A 843 75.21 41.56 -47.76
N HIS A 844 75.17 40.23 -47.59
CA HIS A 844 75.85 39.28 -48.48
C HIS A 844 75.29 39.33 -49.91
N GLU A 845 73.98 39.42 -50.10
CA GLU A 845 73.36 39.67 -51.40
C GLU A 845 73.81 41.00 -52.02
N GLU A 846 73.96 42.07 -51.23
CA GLU A 846 74.50 43.33 -51.74
C GLU A 846 75.99 43.22 -52.10
N HIS A 847 76.78 42.44 -51.37
CA HIS A 847 78.17 42.14 -51.72
C HIS A 847 78.26 41.31 -53.01
N ILE A 848 77.38 40.32 -53.19
CA ILE A 848 77.24 39.57 -54.45
C ILE A 848 76.84 40.53 -55.58
N LYS A 849 75.80 41.35 -55.39
CA LYS A 849 75.36 42.36 -56.37
C LYS A 849 76.41 43.43 -56.66
N ARG A 850 77.36 43.68 -55.76
CA ARG A 850 78.57 44.50 -56.03
C ARG A 850 79.51 43.73 -56.96
N LEU A 851 79.94 42.53 -56.58
CA LEU A 851 80.79 41.68 -57.40
C LEU A 851 80.21 41.35 -58.78
N GLU A 852 78.89 41.20 -58.92
CA GLU A 852 78.18 41.03 -60.20
C GLU A 852 78.28 42.28 -61.08
N ARG A 853 78.20 43.49 -60.49
CA ARG A 853 78.41 44.76 -61.20
C ARG A 853 79.87 44.95 -61.57
N ASP A 854 80.79 44.72 -60.63
CA ASP A 854 82.23 44.80 -60.86
C ASP A 854 82.65 43.80 -61.97
N TRP A 855 82.06 42.60 -62.00
CA TRP A 855 82.26 41.59 -63.05
C TRP A 855 81.59 41.96 -64.38
N ALA A 856 80.43 42.63 -64.37
CA ALA A 856 79.80 43.16 -65.58
C ALA A 856 80.60 44.34 -66.17
N GLU A 857 81.18 45.19 -65.32
CA GLU A 857 82.07 46.28 -65.71
C GLU A 857 83.40 45.74 -66.27
N LEU A 858 84.04 44.77 -65.60
CA LEU A 858 85.22 44.07 -66.13
C LEU A 858 84.93 43.31 -67.44
N ASN A 859 83.74 42.74 -67.62
CA ASN A 859 83.33 42.15 -68.90
C ASN A 859 83.09 43.20 -69.98
N LYS A 860 82.58 44.38 -69.62
CA LYS A 860 82.42 45.52 -70.53
C LYS A 860 83.78 46.09 -70.93
N GLU A 861 84.72 46.24 -70.00
CA GLU A 861 86.11 46.58 -70.30
C GLU A 861 86.77 45.52 -71.19
N LEU A 862 86.61 44.22 -70.88
CA LEU A 862 87.12 43.12 -71.71
C LEU A 862 86.50 43.14 -73.12
N GLN A 863 85.21 43.48 -73.24
CA GLN A 863 84.54 43.61 -74.53
C GLN A 863 85.03 44.85 -75.28
N GLU A 864 85.23 45.99 -74.60
CA GLU A 864 85.85 47.18 -75.17
C GLU A 864 87.30 46.89 -75.61
N GLN A 865 88.08 46.11 -74.87
CA GLN A 865 89.41 45.64 -75.31
C GLN A 865 89.30 44.71 -76.53
N ARG A 866 88.28 43.84 -76.61
CA ARG A 866 88.00 43.04 -77.82
C ARG A 866 87.54 43.89 -79.00
N ASP A 867 86.86 45.02 -78.77
CA ASP A 867 86.49 46.00 -79.79
C ASP A 867 87.71 46.80 -80.24
N HIS A 868 88.57 47.26 -79.34
CA HIS A 868 89.88 47.87 -79.67
C HIS A 868 90.77 46.89 -80.46
N VAL A 869 90.83 45.61 -80.08
CA VAL A 869 91.55 44.58 -80.84
C VAL A 869 90.90 44.33 -82.20
N ARG A 870 89.57 44.40 -82.33
CA ARG A 870 88.87 44.31 -83.63
C ARG A 870 89.15 45.53 -84.51
N VAL A 871 89.15 46.75 -83.97
CA VAL A 871 89.54 47.98 -84.68
C VAL A 871 91.00 47.89 -85.11
N LEU A 872 91.93 47.58 -84.21
CA LEU A 872 93.35 47.39 -84.55
C LEU A 872 93.59 46.25 -85.55
N SER A 873 92.72 45.23 -85.59
CA SER A 873 92.76 44.15 -86.59
C SER A 873 92.20 44.60 -87.94
N LEU A 874 91.17 45.46 -87.95
CA LEU A 874 90.68 46.12 -89.16
C LEU A 874 91.69 47.13 -89.70
N ASP A 875 92.37 47.89 -88.85
CA ASP A 875 93.45 48.80 -89.26
C ASP A 875 94.65 48.04 -89.79
N LYS A 876 95.09 46.98 -89.11
CA LYS A 876 96.10 46.05 -89.64
C LYS A 876 95.67 45.43 -90.97
N LYS A 877 94.39 45.10 -91.13
CA LYS A 877 93.85 44.61 -92.40
C LYS A 877 93.82 45.69 -93.48
N ASN A 878 93.44 46.93 -93.17
CA ASN A 878 93.45 48.04 -94.12
C ASN A 878 94.88 48.37 -94.58
N VAL A 879 95.85 48.35 -93.66
CA VAL A 879 97.28 48.45 -93.96
C VAL A 879 97.76 47.25 -94.77
N PHE A 880 97.33 46.02 -94.45
CA PHE A 880 97.66 44.82 -95.22
C PHE A 880 97.06 44.84 -96.62
N ASP A 881 95.80 45.23 -96.80
CA ASP A 881 95.12 45.33 -98.10
C ASP A 881 95.73 46.48 -98.94
N SER A 882 96.24 47.55 -98.31
CA SER A 882 96.99 48.61 -98.98
C SER A 882 98.41 48.16 -99.36
N CYS A 883 99.09 47.41 -98.49
CA CYS A 883 100.38 46.78 -98.78
C CYS A 883 100.24 45.71 -99.87
N MET A 884 99.16 44.92 -99.87
CA MET A 884 98.85 43.94 -100.90
C MET A 884 98.58 44.61 -102.24
N LYS A 885 97.92 45.79 -102.28
CA LYS A 885 97.84 46.60 -103.51
C LYS A 885 99.21 47.06 -103.97
N GLN A 886 100.06 47.55 -103.08
CA GLN A 886 101.46 47.89 -103.40
C GLN A 886 102.24 46.67 -103.91
N VAL A 887 102.06 45.48 -103.32
CA VAL A 887 102.68 44.23 -103.77
C VAL A 887 102.08 43.74 -105.09
N GLU A 888 100.79 43.96 -105.36
CA GLU A 888 100.16 43.64 -106.64
C GLU A 888 100.58 44.61 -107.75
N ASP A 889 100.77 45.90 -107.43
CA ASP A 889 101.30 46.90 -108.35
C ASP A 889 102.79 46.67 -108.60
N MET A 890 103.61 46.43 -107.56
CA MET A 890 104.98 45.93 -107.72
C MET A 890 105.04 44.60 -108.47
N ARG A 891 104.03 43.71 -108.37
CA ARG A 891 103.96 42.48 -109.19
C ARG A 891 103.56 42.75 -110.64
N LYS A 892 102.75 43.77 -110.91
CA LYS A 892 102.46 44.23 -112.28
C LYS A 892 103.72 44.86 -112.89
N GLU A 893 104.42 45.69 -112.14
CA GLU A 893 105.71 46.29 -112.50
C GLU A 893 106.79 45.22 -112.67
N LEU A 894 106.91 44.25 -111.77
CA LEU A 894 107.83 43.11 -111.85
C LEU A 894 107.48 42.18 -113.03
N ASN A 895 106.21 42.00 -113.38
CA ASN A 895 105.81 41.20 -114.54
C ASN A 895 106.04 41.98 -115.85
N ASN A 896 105.88 43.30 -115.83
CA ASN A 896 106.24 44.17 -116.95
C ASN A 896 107.77 44.26 -117.11
N SER A 897 108.54 44.29 -116.02
CA SER A 897 110.00 44.21 -116.07
C SER A 897 110.47 42.81 -116.42
N TRP A 898 109.81 41.73 -116.01
CA TRP A 898 110.10 40.36 -116.48
C TRP A 898 109.84 40.20 -117.98
N LYS A 899 108.81 40.85 -118.53
CA LYS A 899 108.58 40.89 -119.98
C LYS A 899 109.64 41.75 -120.67
N ALA A 900 109.98 42.91 -120.12
CA ALA A 900 111.06 43.75 -120.64
C ALA A 900 112.43 43.05 -120.56
N VAL A 901 112.67 42.25 -119.52
CA VAL A 901 113.85 41.40 -119.32
C VAL A 901 113.82 40.24 -120.29
N SER A 902 112.70 39.53 -120.50
CA SER A 902 112.63 38.45 -121.49
C SER A 902 112.75 38.97 -122.93
N ASP A 903 112.18 40.14 -123.23
CA ASP A 903 112.42 40.86 -124.48
C ASP A 903 113.87 41.40 -124.59
N ALA A 904 114.54 41.66 -123.46
CA ALA A 904 115.94 42.07 -123.40
C ALA A 904 116.89 40.86 -123.47
N GLU A 905 116.52 39.69 -122.95
CA GLU A 905 117.21 38.40 -123.06
C GLU A 905 117.09 37.87 -124.50
N ALA A 906 115.91 37.99 -125.11
CA ALA A 906 115.75 37.72 -126.55
C ALA A 906 116.64 38.65 -127.39
N ARG A 907 116.77 39.94 -126.99
CA ARG A 907 117.72 40.88 -127.59
C ARG A 907 119.18 40.62 -127.20
N ALA A 908 119.45 40.06 -126.02
CA ALA A 908 120.77 39.71 -125.52
C ALA A 908 121.29 38.45 -126.20
N ALA A 909 120.51 37.40 -126.38
CA ALA A 909 120.86 36.24 -127.21
C ALA A 909 121.13 36.66 -128.67
N ILE A 910 120.34 37.60 -129.21
CA ILE A 910 120.59 38.23 -130.52
C ILE A 910 121.84 39.14 -130.51
N ALA A 911 122.28 39.63 -129.34
CA ALA A 911 123.51 40.39 -129.16
C ALA A 911 124.72 39.46 -128.93
N GLU A 912 124.61 38.36 -128.19
CA GLU A 912 125.64 37.33 -127.97
C GLU A 912 125.98 36.59 -129.27
N ALA A 913 124.96 36.31 -130.09
CA ALA A 913 125.12 35.85 -131.47
C ALA A 913 125.82 36.88 -132.39
N LYS A 914 125.94 38.14 -131.96
CA LYS A 914 126.73 39.19 -132.64
C LYS A 914 128.05 39.49 -131.92
N CYS A 915 128.14 39.30 -130.60
CA CYS A 915 129.36 39.47 -129.81
C CYS A 915 130.34 38.37 -130.15
N SER A 916 129.91 37.10 -130.23
CA SER A 916 130.75 36.01 -130.74
C SER A 916 131.27 36.27 -132.17
N ASP A 917 130.45 36.90 -133.03
CA ASP A 917 130.82 37.30 -134.39
C ASP A 917 131.66 38.61 -134.44
N LEU A 918 131.79 39.32 -133.32
CA LEU A 918 132.61 40.54 -133.16
C LEU A 918 133.90 40.30 -132.36
N GLU A 919 133.94 39.39 -131.38
CA GLU A 919 135.14 38.92 -130.69
C GLU A 919 136.13 38.34 -131.70
N ALA A 920 135.64 37.59 -132.69
CA ALA A 920 136.43 37.11 -133.83
C ALA A 920 137.05 38.23 -134.70
N LYS A 921 136.61 39.49 -134.54
CA LYS A 921 137.03 40.65 -135.35
C LYS A 921 137.66 41.78 -134.51
N VAL A 922 137.50 41.76 -133.17
CA VAL A 922 138.06 42.75 -132.23
C VAL A 922 139.34 42.23 -131.56
N LYS A 923 140.35 42.02 -132.42
CA LYS A 923 141.73 42.50 -132.21
C LYS A 923 142.53 41.86 -131.05
N SER A 924 143.63 41.13 -131.25
CA SER A 924 144.51 40.96 -132.43
C SER A 924 145.03 42.25 -133.11
N ARG A 925 144.84 43.44 -132.48
CA ARG A 925 145.30 44.77 -132.93
C ARG A 925 144.95 45.87 -131.88
N LYS A 926 145.83 46.35 -131.00
CA LYS A 926 147.29 46.44 -131.10
C LYS A 926 147.92 46.07 -129.75
N ALA A 927 148.90 45.18 -129.80
CA ALA A 927 150.06 45.30 -128.94
C ALA A 927 151.24 45.74 -129.83
N ILE A 928 151.94 46.81 -129.42
CA ILE A 928 153.28 47.21 -129.91
C ILE A 928 153.28 47.74 -131.37
N SER A 929 154.12 48.70 -131.78
CA SER A 929 155.13 49.53 -131.11
C SER A 929 154.56 50.93 -130.87
N ARG A 930 154.61 51.53 -129.68
CA ARG A 930 155.79 51.98 -128.89
C ARG A 930 156.37 53.26 -129.49
N ASP A 931 156.74 54.17 -128.60
CA ASP A 931 157.83 55.13 -128.78
C ASP A 931 158.97 54.57 -129.65
N GLY A 932 158.92 54.93 -130.92
CA GLY A 932 160.03 55.66 -131.51
C GLY A 932 159.95 57.14 -131.12
N CYS A 933 158.78 57.80 -130.99
CA CYS A 933 157.55 57.80 -131.84
C CYS A 933 156.19 57.43 -131.16
N HIS A 934 155.46 58.43 -130.61
CA HIS A 934 154.01 58.78 -130.82
C HIS A 934 152.85 57.74 -130.59
N GLU A 935 151.55 58.03 -130.31
CA GLU A 935 150.78 59.16 -129.69
C GLU A 935 149.25 58.83 -129.47
N ILE A 936 148.59 59.52 -128.51
CA ILE A 936 147.16 60.04 -128.45
C ILE A 936 145.89 59.13 -128.26
N SER A 937 145.07 59.47 -127.21
CA SER A 937 143.60 59.24 -126.91
C SER A 937 142.96 57.82 -126.97
N ALA A 938 141.97 57.38 -126.15
CA ALA A 938 141.18 57.85 -124.96
C ALA A 938 140.60 56.57 -124.24
N ALA A 939 139.61 56.47 -123.32
CA ALA A 939 138.59 57.34 -122.67
C ALA A 939 138.21 56.78 -121.24
N SER A 940 136.95 56.89 -120.73
CA SER A 940 136.53 56.38 -119.39
C SER A 940 135.01 56.08 -119.22
N GLU A 941 134.60 54.92 -118.66
CA GLU A 941 133.19 54.65 -118.26
C GLU A 941 132.93 53.47 -117.24
N GLU A 942 133.94 52.72 -116.77
CA GLU A 942 133.75 51.33 -116.26
C GLU A 942 133.40 51.13 -114.75
N ASN A 943 133.15 52.16 -113.95
CA ASN A 943 133.17 52.03 -112.47
C ASN A 943 131.80 51.87 -111.76
N ASP A 944 130.69 52.29 -112.38
CA ASP A 944 129.39 52.39 -111.67
C ASP A 944 128.54 51.10 -111.69
N GLU A 945 128.91 50.10 -112.49
CA GLU A 945 128.15 48.86 -112.67
C GLU A 945 128.36 47.86 -111.52
N LEU A 946 129.54 47.86 -110.89
CA LEU A 946 129.93 46.86 -109.87
C LEU A 946 129.26 47.02 -108.50
N PHE A 947 128.63 48.17 -108.21
CA PHE A 947 127.98 48.42 -106.92
C PHE A 947 126.54 47.90 -106.89
N GLN A 948 125.82 48.01 -108.02
CA GLN A 948 124.38 47.76 -108.10
C GLN A 948 124.03 46.27 -107.87
N LEU A 949 124.86 45.36 -108.41
CA LEU A 949 124.67 43.90 -108.34
C LEU A 949 124.78 43.27 -106.94
N LYS A 950 125.07 44.04 -105.87
CA LYS A 950 125.11 43.52 -104.49
C LYS A 950 123.83 43.76 -103.69
N GLU A 951 123.17 44.90 -103.87
CA GLU A 951 121.94 45.22 -103.11
C GLU A 951 120.74 44.35 -103.49
N GLU A 952 120.76 43.75 -104.68
CA GLU A 952 119.69 42.87 -105.16
C GLU A 952 119.71 41.50 -104.46
N LEU A 953 120.88 41.03 -104.02
CA LEU A 953 121.07 39.67 -103.50
C LEU A 953 120.64 39.50 -102.02
N GLU A 954 120.51 40.59 -101.27
CA GLU A 954 119.97 40.53 -99.90
C GLU A 954 118.44 40.54 -99.87
N LYS A 955 117.79 41.36 -100.70
CA LYS A 955 116.32 41.54 -100.77
C LYS A 955 115.58 40.20 -100.93
N TYR A 956 116.04 39.32 -101.82
CA TYR A 956 115.41 38.02 -102.08
C TYR A 956 115.41 37.03 -100.89
N LYS A 957 116.22 37.25 -99.84
CA LYS A 957 116.22 36.38 -98.65
C LYS A 957 115.11 36.73 -97.65
N GLU A 958 114.74 38.00 -97.57
CA GLU A 958 113.72 38.49 -96.63
C GLU A 958 112.31 38.07 -97.10
N GLU A 959 112.04 38.17 -98.40
CA GLU A 959 110.79 37.72 -99.02
C GLU A 959 110.49 36.23 -98.77
N ALA A 960 111.53 35.39 -98.74
CA ALA A 960 111.41 33.96 -98.48
C ALA A 960 110.95 33.64 -97.04
N GLN A 961 111.33 34.47 -96.05
CA GLN A 961 110.91 34.29 -94.66
C GLN A 961 109.47 34.77 -94.43
N ALA A 962 109.06 35.88 -95.06
CA ALA A 962 107.69 36.39 -94.95
C ALA A 962 106.63 35.37 -95.38
N ASN A 963 106.84 34.72 -96.53
CA ASN A 963 105.90 33.73 -97.08
C ASN A 963 105.67 32.52 -96.16
N LYS A 964 106.67 32.12 -95.35
CA LYS A 964 106.53 30.99 -94.42
C LYS A 964 105.59 31.30 -93.24
N ASN A 965 105.51 32.56 -92.83
CA ASN A 965 104.69 32.98 -91.69
C ASN A 965 103.20 33.04 -92.04
N TYR A 966 102.83 33.52 -93.24
CA TYR A 966 101.43 33.57 -93.69
C TYR A 966 100.76 32.18 -93.77
N MET A 967 101.52 31.12 -94.11
CA MET A 967 101.00 29.75 -94.15
C MET A 967 100.51 29.26 -92.76
N VAL A 968 101.13 29.70 -91.67
CA VAL A 968 100.77 29.28 -90.30
C VAL A 968 99.43 29.90 -89.90
N GLN A 969 99.28 31.20 -90.12
CA GLN A 969 98.09 31.98 -89.72
C GLN A 969 96.78 31.43 -90.31
N TYR A 970 96.79 30.98 -91.57
CA TYR A 970 95.59 30.40 -92.19
C TYR A 970 95.17 29.04 -91.59
N LYS A 971 96.10 28.27 -91.01
CA LYS A 971 95.76 27.01 -90.32
C LYS A 971 95.11 27.28 -88.96
N GLU A 972 95.58 28.30 -88.25
CA GLU A 972 95.04 28.72 -86.96
C GLU A 972 93.59 29.23 -87.10
N ILE A 973 93.30 30.03 -88.13
CA ILE A 973 91.94 30.54 -88.42
C ILE A 973 90.96 29.40 -88.78
N ALA A 974 91.40 28.42 -89.57
CA ALA A 974 90.57 27.25 -89.89
C ALA A 974 90.23 26.44 -88.62
N HIS A 975 91.22 26.25 -87.75
CA HIS A 975 91.04 25.52 -86.49
C HIS A 975 90.08 26.24 -85.53
N SER A 976 90.16 27.57 -85.39
CA SER A 976 89.25 28.32 -84.51
C SER A 976 87.77 28.22 -84.92
N ASN A 977 87.49 28.15 -86.22
CA ASN A 977 86.10 28.04 -86.71
C ASN A 977 85.52 26.64 -86.45
N GLU A 978 86.32 25.59 -86.55
CA GLU A 978 85.91 24.22 -86.24
C GLU A 978 85.58 24.04 -84.74
N VAL A 979 86.34 24.72 -83.87
CA VAL A 979 86.08 24.75 -82.42
C VAL A 979 84.75 25.46 -82.10
N ALA A 980 84.45 26.59 -82.75
CA ALA A 980 83.24 27.36 -82.49
C ALA A 980 81.95 26.60 -82.86
N LEU A 981 81.94 25.83 -83.97
CA LEU A 981 80.79 24.99 -84.32
C LEU A 981 80.54 23.88 -83.30
N LYS A 982 81.60 23.21 -82.84
CA LYS A 982 81.51 22.15 -81.81
C LYS A 982 80.95 22.66 -80.48
N GLN A 983 81.20 23.93 -80.13
CA GLN A 983 80.63 24.58 -78.94
C GLN A 983 79.13 24.90 -79.06
N LEU A 984 78.64 25.17 -80.28
CA LEU A 984 77.20 25.33 -80.53
C LEU A 984 76.46 23.98 -80.55
N GLU A 985 77.09 22.95 -81.12
CA GLU A 985 76.54 21.59 -81.15
C GLU A 985 76.46 20.98 -79.75
N SER A 986 77.42 21.26 -78.85
CA SER A 986 77.33 20.85 -77.44
C SER A 986 76.20 21.58 -76.72
N ALA A 987 76.12 22.91 -76.81
CA ALA A 987 75.09 23.69 -76.10
C ALA A 987 73.65 23.29 -76.46
N HIS A 988 73.39 22.87 -77.71
CA HIS A 988 72.08 22.33 -78.09
C HIS A 988 71.85 20.89 -77.57
N GLN A 989 72.89 20.08 -77.44
CA GLN A 989 72.80 18.76 -76.79
C GLN A 989 72.54 18.91 -75.29
N ASP A 990 73.16 19.89 -74.64
CA ASP A 990 73.00 20.20 -73.21
C ASP A 990 71.54 20.64 -72.91
N TYR A 991 70.98 21.61 -73.64
CA TYR A 991 69.57 22.02 -73.48
C TYR A 991 68.58 20.88 -73.74
N LYS A 992 68.88 19.99 -74.69
CA LYS A 992 68.07 18.80 -74.94
C LYS A 992 68.17 17.80 -73.78
N ALA A 993 69.34 17.64 -73.17
CA ALA A 993 69.53 16.82 -71.98
C ALA A 993 68.78 17.41 -70.78
N GLU A 994 68.87 18.72 -70.53
CA GLU A 994 68.12 19.41 -69.46
C GLU A 994 66.60 19.23 -69.58
N THR A 995 66.05 19.41 -70.79
CA THR A 995 64.61 19.22 -71.04
C THR A 995 64.16 17.76 -70.98
N GLU A 996 65.04 16.79 -71.28
CA GLU A 996 64.79 15.36 -71.04
C GLU A 996 64.91 14.98 -69.56
N VAL A 997 65.81 15.60 -68.80
CA VAL A 997 65.96 15.41 -67.34
C VAL A 997 64.76 16.00 -66.59
N GLY A 998 64.34 17.23 -66.93
CA GLY A 998 63.17 17.86 -66.32
C GLY A 998 61.87 17.08 -66.56
N ARG A 999 61.72 16.46 -67.75
CA ARG A 999 60.59 15.56 -68.02
C ARG A 999 60.65 14.30 -67.16
N LYS A 1000 61.81 13.64 -67.09
CA LYS A 1000 62.02 12.44 -66.27
C LYS A 1000 61.71 12.73 -64.81
N ALA A 1001 62.18 13.85 -64.25
CA ALA A 1001 61.89 14.23 -62.87
C ALA A 1001 60.38 14.34 -62.57
N LEU A 1002 59.57 14.84 -63.52
CA LEU A 1002 58.11 14.90 -63.38
C LEU A 1002 57.43 13.54 -63.60
N GLU A 1003 57.94 12.72 -64.51
CA GLU A 1003 57.48 11.33 -64.71
C GLU A 1003 57.77 10.49 -63.45
N ASP A 1004 58.97 10.63 -62.88
CA ASP A 1004 59.42 10.04 -61.61
C ASP A 1004 58.57 10.56 -60.44
N GLU A 1005 58.24 11.86 -60.36
CA GLU A 1005 57.35 12.39 -59.31
C GLU A 1005 55.94 11.80 -59.40
N ILE A 1006 55.39 11.65 -60.62
CA ILE A 1006 54.09 10.99 -60.84
C ILE A 1006 54.14 9.51 -60.45
N VAL A 1007 55.24 8.80 -60.72
CA VAL A 1007 55.45 7.42 -60.25
C VAL A 1007 55.53 7.38 -58.73
N ASN A 1008 56.38 8.20 -58.10
CA ASN A 1008 56.49 8.31 -56.64
C ASN A 1008 55.14 8.63 -55.96
N LEU A 1009 54.28 9.45 -56.57
CA LEU A 1009 52.95 9.74 -56.04
C LEU A 1009 51.98 8.56 -56.20
N ARG A 1010 52.05 7.80 -57.30
CA ARG A 1010 51.28 6.57 -57.49
C ARG A 1010 51.73 5.45 -56.56
N ASP A 1011 53.03 5.30 -56.35
CA ASP A 1011 53.58 4.31 -55.45
C ASP A 1011 53.15 4.61 -54.01
N LYS A 1012 53.29 5.87 -53.56
CA LYS A 1012 52.75 6.34 -52.26
C LYS A 1012 51.24 6.11 -52.12
N LEU A 1013 50.45 6.35 -53.17
CA LEU A 1013 49.01 6.04 -53.13
C LEU A 1013 48.78 4.53 -52.97
N SER A 1014 49.52 3.69 -53.71
CA SER A 1014 49.44 2.23 -53.58
C SER A 1014 49.91 1.73 -52.21
N GLU A 1015 50.90 2.38 -51.60
CA GLU A 1015 51.38 2.10 -50.24
C GLU A 1015 50.35 2.50 -49.18
N MET A 1016 49.71 3.65 -49.36
CA MET A 1016 48.61 4.08 -48.49
C MET A 1016 47.40 3.14 -48.61
N GLU A 1017 47.01 2.74 -49.82
CA GLU A 1017 45.98 1.73 -50.09
C GLU A 1017 46.32 0.38 -49.47
N LYS A 1018 47.55 -0.15 -49.68
CA LYS A 1018 48.03 -1.37 -49.02
C LYS A 1018 48.00 -1.23 -47.50
N SER A 1019 48.44 -0.10 -46.95
CA SER A 1019 48.41 0.15 -45.49
C SER A 1019 46.98 0.23 -44.95
N TYR A 1020 46.02 0.68 -45.75
CA TYR A 1020 44.61 0.73 -45.39
C TYR A 1020 44.00 -0.68 -45.42
N VAL A 1021 44.27 -1.47 -46.46
CA VAL A 1021 43.85 -2.88 -46.54
C VAL A 1021 44.45 -3.69 -45.38
N ILE A 1022 45.75 -3.55 -45.11
CA ILE A 1022 46.42 -4.19 -43.97
C ILE A 1022 45.76 -3.77 -42.65
N LYS A 1023 45.47 -2.49 -42.42
CA LYS A 1023 44.75 -2.04 -41.22
C LYS A 1023 43.32 -2.60 -41.12
N CYS A 1024 42.64 -2.80 -42.25
CA CYS A 1024 41.34 -3.48 -42.27
C CYS A 1024 41.43 -4.97 -41.96
N GLU A 1025 42.47 -5.66 -42.46
CA GLU A 1025 42.76 -7.07 -42.15
C GLU A 1025 43.21 -7.24 -40.68
N GLU A 1026 44.08 -6.36 -40.17
CA GLU A 1026 44.47 -6.27 -38.76
C GLU A 1026 43.25 -6.02 -37.87
N ALA A 1027 42.36 -5.09 -38.25
CA ALA A 1027 41.11 -4.85 -37.52
C ALA A 1027 40.17 -6.07 -37.55
N ALA A 1028 40.04 -6.76 -38.68
CA ALA A 1028 39.25 -7.98 -38.79
C ALA A 1028 39.83 -9.12 -37.93
N ASN A 1029 41.15 -9.32 -37.97
CA ASN A 1029 41.87 -10.30 -37.13
C ASN A 1029 41.80 -9.94 -35.63
N ALA A 1030 41.80 -8.64 -35.30
CA ALA A 1030 41.60 -8.15 -33.93
C ALA A 1030 40.14 -8.33 -33.45
N ILE A 1031 39.15 -8.31 -34.35
CA ILE A 1031 37.77 -8.67 -34.04
C ILE A 1031 37.65 -10.18 -33.87
N GLU A 1032 38.14 -10.99 -34.82
CA GLU A 1032 38.03 -12.46 -34.76
C GLU A 1032 38.77 -13.04 -33.54
N SER A 1033 39.92 -12.48 -33.16
CA SER A 1033 40.61 -12.85 -31.92
C SER A 1033 39.84 -12.42 -30.67
N LYS A 1034 39.21 -11.23 -30.65
CA LYS A 1034 38.30 -10.82 -29.56
C LYS A 1034 37.07 -11.72 -29.48
N GLU A 1035 36.50 -12.17 -30.60
CA GLU A 1035 35.39 -13.14 -30.63
C GLU A 1035 35.82 -14.53 -30.12
N LYS A 1036 37.04 -14.98 -30.46
CA LYS A 1036 37.65 -16.20 -29.89
C LYS A 1036 37.87 -16.07 -28.38
N HIS A 1037 38.28 -14.91 -27.88
CA HIS A 1037 38.39 -14.66 -26.44
C HIS A 1037 37.03 -14.50 -25.75
N ILE A 1038 36.04 -13.88 -26.38
CA ILE A 1038 34.67 -13.79 -25.84
C ILE A 1038 34.05 -15.19 -25.76
N THR A 1039 34.24 -16.04 -26.77
CA THR A 1039 33.76 -17.43 -26.74
C THR A 1039 34.54 -18.31 -25.76
N SER A 1040 35.85 -18.12 -25.58
CA SER A 1040 36.59 -18.82 -24.51
C SER A 1040 36.10 -18.39 -23.12
N LEU A 1041 35.93 -17.08 -22.89
CA LEU A 1041 35.38 -16.54 -21.65
C LEU A 1041 33.93 -16.97 -21.40
N MET A 1042 33.08 -17.08 -22.43
CA MET A 1042 31.72 -17.63 -22.31
C MET A 1042 31.75 -19.11 -21.92
N ASN A 1043 32.67 -19.90 -22.51
CA ASN A 1043 32.87 -21.30 -22.13
C ASN A 1043 33.39 -21.41 -20.69
N GLU A 1044 34.38 -20.61 -20.28
CA GLU A 1044 34.90 -20.54 -18.91
C GLU A 1044 33.81 -20.12 -17.91
N ILE A 1045 32.99 -19.11 -18.23
CA ILE A 1045 31.82 -18.71 -17.43
C ILE A 1045 30.80 -19.84 -17.37
N SER A 1046 30.59 -20.63 -18.43
CA SER A 1046 29.71 -21.81 -18.39
C SER A 1046 30.27 -22.90 -17.46
N VAL A 1047 31.58 -23.15 -17.49
CA VAL A 1047 32.25 -24.12 -16.63
C VAL A 1047 32.15 -23.67 -15.18
N LEU A 1048 32.53 -22.42 -14.87
CA LEU A 1048 32.41 -21.83 -13.53
C LEU A 1048 30.96 -21.82 -13.02
N ARG A 1049 29.97 -21.59 -13.88
CA ARG A 1049 28.55 -21.74 -13.51
C ARG A 1049 28.19 -23.19 -13.17
N THR A 1050 28.68 -24.17 -13.93
CA THR A 1050 28.47 -25.58 -13.60
C THR A 1050 29.19 -25.99 -12.32
N GLU A 1051 30.42 -25.51 -12.09
CA GLU A 1051 31.16 -25.73 -10.85
C GLU A 1051 30.43 -25.11 -9.64
N VAL A 1052 30.00 -23.85 -9.73
CA VAL A 1052 29.17 -23.21 -8.68
C VAL A 1052 27.90 -24.02 -8.43
N SER A 1053 27.20 -24.49 -9.49
CA SER A 1053 26.01 -25.35 -9.33
C SER A 1053 26.29 -26.71 -8.68
N GLN A 1054 27.53 -27.22 -8.76
CA GLN A 1054 27.98 -28.43 -8.07
C GLN A 1054 28.52 -28.14 -6.66
N LYS A 1055 29.02 -26.92 -6.41
CA LYS A 1055 29.52 -26.49 -5.10
C LYS A 1055 28.42 -26.05 -4.14
N LEU A 1056 27.33 -25.46 -4.62
CA LEU A 1056 26.16 -25.14 -3.80
C LEU A 1056 25.63 -26.38 -3.01
N PRO A 1057 25.29 -27.52 -3.63
CA PRO A 1057 24.87 -28.72 -2.91
C PRO A 1057 26.01 -29.48 -2.19
N GLN A 1058 27.26 -29.01 -2.28
CA GLN A 1058 28.35 -29.44 -1.39
C GLN A 1058 28.42 -28.54 -0.15
N LEU A 1059 28.21 -27.23 -0.30
CA LEU A 1059 28.10 -26.27 0.80
C LEU A 1059 26.85 -26.53 1.64
N GLU A 1060 25.69 -26.80 1.04
CA GLU A 1060 24.46 -27.18 1.77
C GLU A 1060 24.68 -28.42 2.65
N LYS A 1061 25.41 -29.44 2.14
CA LYS A 1061 25.75 -30.64 2.93
C LYS A 1061 26.71 -30.32 4.06
N LEU A 1062 27.75 -29.53 3.80
CA LEU A 1062 28.68 -29.07 4.83
C LEU A 1062 27.98 -28.18 5.87
N GLU A 1063 26.98 -27.38 5.48
CA GLU A 1063 26.17 -26.57 6.40
C GLU A 1063 25.23 -27.44 7.25
N ILE A 1064 24.64 -28.50 6.69
CA ILE A 1064 23.89 -29.52 7.44
C ILE A 1064 24.82 -30.26 8.42
N GLU A 1065 26.03 -30.66 8.01
CA GLU A 1065 27.04 -31.27 8.89
C GLU A 1065 27.53 -30.29 9.98
N LEU A 1066 27.64 -29.00 9.66
CA LEU A 1066 27.98 -27.92 10.61
C LEU A 1066 26.82 -27.65 11.58
N ALA A 1067 25.56 -27.73 11.13
CA ALA A 1067 24.38 -27.63 11.97
C ALA A 1067 24.23 -28.84 12.91
N LEU A 1068 24.49 -30.06 12.42
CA LEU A 1068 24.48 -31.30 13.22
C LEU A 1068 25.62 -31.35 14.23
N SER A 1069 26.82 -30.90 13.86
CA SER A 1069 27.93 -30.78 14.82
C SER A 1069 27.68 -29.68 15.85
N LYS A 1070 27.10 -28.53 15.47
CA LYS A 1070 26.60 -27.50 16.41
C LYS A 1070 25.56 -28.08 17.37
N SER A 1071 24.52 -28.77 16.89
CA SER A 1071 23.50 -29.34 17.77
C SER A 1071 24.08 -30.40 18.70
N SER A 1072 25.05 -31.20 18.23
CA SER A 1072 25.79 -32.14 19.09
C SER A 1072 26.64 -31.42 20.15
N LEU A 1073 27.24 -30.27 19.82
CA LEU A 1073 28.02 -29.46 20.75
C LEU A 1073 27.11 -28.79 21.79
N ASP A 1074 25.95 -28.28 21.38
CA ASP A 1074 24.91 -27.76 22.27
C ASP A 1074 24.35 -28.84 23.19
N GLU A 1075 24.17 -30.08 22.70
CA GLU A 1075 23.84 -31.23 23.54
C GLU A 1075 24.95 -31.54 24.56
N GLN A 1076 26.22 -31.55 24.16
CA GLN A 1076 27.32 -31.76 25.10
C GLN A 1076 27.45 -30.59 26.10
N TYR A 1077 27.17 -29.35 25.69
CA TYR A 1077 27.12 -28.20 26.58
C TYR A 1077 25.95 -28.30 27.57
N LYS A 1078 24.76 -28.74 27.13
CA LYS A 1078 23.61 -29.03 28.00
C LYS A 1078 23.93 -30.16 28.98
N ARG A 1079 24.55 -31.25 28.52
CA ARG A 1079 25.01 -32.37 29.38
C ARG A 1079 26.05 -31.88 30.40
N TRP A 1080 27.03 -31.08 29.99
CA TRP A 1080 28.02 -30.47 30.89
C TRP A 1080 27.37 -29.52 31.91
N ARG A 1081 26.41 -28.68 31.50
CA ARG A 1081 25.64 -27.82 32.41
C ARG A 1081 24.80 -28.62 33.39
N THR A 1082 24.04 -29.62 32.95
CA THR A 1082 23.27 -30.47 33.89
C THR A 1082 24.19 -31.27 34.83
N ALA A 1083 25.40 -31.64 34.41
CA ALA A 1083 26.40 -32.21 35.30
C ALA A 1083 26.92 -31.17 36.31
N GLN A 1084 27.23 -29.95 35.87
CA GLN A 1084 27.62 -28.83 36.74
C GLN A 1084 26.52 -28.54 37.77
N ASP A 1085 25.29 -28.30 37.33
CA ASP A 1085 24.13 -28.04 38.18
C ASP A 1085 23.91 -29.15 39.21
N ASN A 1086 24.11 -30.42 38.81
CA ASN A 1086 24.01 -31.56 39.72
C ASN A 1086 25.17 -31.63 40.73
N TYR A 1087 26.40 -31.29 40.33
CA TYR A 1087 27.53 -31.16 41.27
C TYR A 1087 27.34 -29.97 42.22
N GLU A 1088 26.87 -28.83 41.74
CA GLU A 1088 26.56 -27.66 42.58
C GLU A 1088 25.43 -27.97 43.56
N ARG A 1089 24.35 -28.65 43.14
CA ARG A 1089 23.31 -29.18 44.03
C ARG A 1089 23.87 -30.18 45.03
N GLN A 1090 24.77 -31.08 44.62
CA GLN A 1090 25.38 -32.04 45.54
C GLN A 1090 26.28 -31.35 46.57
N VAL A 1091 27.02 -30.30 46.18
CA VAL A 1091 27.82 -29.48 47.10
C VAL A 1091 26.93 -28.67 48.04
N ILE A 1092 25.80 -28.14 47.58
CA ILE A 1092 24.80 -27.48 48.42
C ILE A 1092 24.23 -28.47 49.44
N LEU A 1093 23.73 -29.64 49.01
CA LEU A 1093 23.21 -30.70 49.88
C LEU A 1093 24.27 -31.22 50.86
N GLN A 1094 25.55 -31.29 50.46
CA GLN A 1094 26.66 -31.60 51.36
C GLN A 1094 26.89 -30.46 52.37
N SER A 1095 26.78 -29.20 51.96
CA SER A 1095 26.89 -28.06 52.87
C SER A 1095 25.69 -27.96 53.84
N GLU A 1096 24.49 -28.35 53.41
CA GLU A 1096 23.27 -28.41 54.23
C GLU A 1096 23.36 -29.56 55.24
N THR A 1097 23.71 -30.77 54.81
CA THR A 1097 23.93 -31.91 55.73
C THR A 1097 25.12 -31.68 56.66
N ILE A 1098 26.16 -30.95 56.25
CA ILE A 1098 27.22 -30.47 57.17
C ILE A 1098 26.65 -29.43 58.15
N GLN A 1099 25.81 -28.48 57.72
CA GLN A 1099 25.17 -27.53 58.63
C GLN A 1099 24.26 -28.24 59.64
N GLU A 1100 23.41 -29.18 59.21
CA GLU A 1100 22.61 -30.06 60.07
C GLU A 1100 23.49 -30.87 61.02
N LEU A 1101 24.62 -31.42 60.55
CA LEU A 1101 25.58 -32.11 61.41
C LEU A 1101 26.23 -31.17 62.44
N THR A 1102 26.55 -29.91 62.08
CA THR A 1102 27.03 -28.94 63.08
C THR A 1102 25.92 -28.48 64.04
N ASN A 1103 24.66 -28.45 63.60
CA ASN A 1103 23.54 -28.01 64.44
C ASN A 1103 23.10 -29.12 65.39
N THR A 1104 23.04 -30.37 64.94
CA THR A 1104 22.88 -31.55 65.80
C THR A 1104 24.08 -31.76 66.71
N SER A 1105 25.32 -31.47 66.26
CA SER A 1105 26.51 -31.46 67.13
C SER A 1105 26.42 -30.36 68.20
N LYS A 1106 25.97 -29.14 67.86
CA LYS A 1106 25.69 -28.07 68.84
C LYS A 1106 24.61 -28.50 69.84
N GLN A 1107 23.50 -29.07 69.38
CA GLN A 1107 22.42 -29.59 70.23
C GLN A 1107 22.90 -30.75 71.12
N LEU A 1108 23.74 -31.66 70.62
CA LEU A 1108 24.38 -32.68 71.42
C LEU A 1108 25.35 -32.07 72.44
N SER A 1109 26.06 -31.00 72.11
CA SER A 1109 26.93 -30.31 73.06
C SER A 1109 26.14 -29.54 74.15
N SER A 1110 24.99 -28.95 73.81
CA SER A 1110 24.12 -28.31 74.80
C SER A 1110 23.40 -29.34 75.67
N LEU A 1111 22.90 -30.44 75.09
CA LEU A 1111 22.33 -31.56 75.85
C LEU A 1111 23.39 -32.26 76.72
N GLN A 1112 24.64 -32.40 76.25
CA GLN A 1112 25.74 -32.88 77.09
C GLN A 1112 26.05 -31.89 78.21
N HIS A 1113 26.03 -30.58 77.94
CA HIS A 1113 26.22 -29.57 78.98
C HIS A 1113 25.09 -29.61 80.01
N GLU A 1114 23.82 -29.65 79.59
CA GLU A 1114 22.64 -29.85 80.43
C GLU A 1114 22.75 -31.16 81.23
N ILE A 1115 23.19 -32.27 80.64
CA ILE A 1115 23.45 -33.52 81.36
C ILE A 1115 24.58 -33.35 82.39
N THR A 1116 25.64 -32.58 82.11
CA THR A 1116 26.69 -32.30 83.11
C THR A 1116 26.19 -31.40 84.24
N VAL A 1117 25.37 -30.38 83.94
CA VAL A 1117 24.75 -29.51 84.95
C VAL A 1117 23.73 -30.30 85.78
N LEU A 1118 22.87 -31.10 85.15
CA LEU A 1118 21.90 -31.97 85.84
C LEU A 1118 22.60 -33.01 86.72
N ARG A 1119 23.74 -33.59 86.26
CA ARG A 1119 24.59 -34.44 87.11
C ARG A 1119 25.17 -33.66 88.29
N GLN A 1120 25.73 -32.46 88.07
CA GLN A 1120 26.24 -31.61 89.14
C GLN A 1120 25.14 -31.24 90.16
N THR A 1121 23.92 -30.92 89.72
CA THR A 1121 22.79 -30.67 90.62
C THR A 1121 22.31 -31.94 91.31
N ALA A 1122 22.31 -33.09 90.64
CA ALA A 1122 21.91 -34.37 91.25
C ALA A 1122 22.95 -34.85 92.27
N ASP A 1123 24.24 -34.62 92.03
CA ASP A 1123 25.32 -34.94 92.96
C ASP A 1123 25.37 -33.93 94.12
N ALA A 1124 25.08 -32.64 93.87
CA ALA A 1124 24.86 -31.67 94.94
C ALA A 1124 23.66 -32.04 95.82
N LEU A 1125 22.53 -32.44 95.22
CA LEU A 1125 21.34 -32.91 95.95
C LEU A 1125 21.59 -34.23 96.68
N LYS A 1126 22.43 -35.14 96.15
CA LYS A 1126 22.89 -36.32 96.90
C LYS A 1126 23.72 -35.92 98.11
N ASN A 1127 24.72 -35.05 97.93
CA ASN A 1127 25.56 -34.56 99.03
C ASN A 1127 24.70 -33.86 100.09
N GLU A 1128 23.72 -33.04 99.71
CA GLU A 1128 22.76 -32.42 100.62
C GLU A 1128 21.88 -33.45 101.32
N ASN A 1129 21.39 -34.48 100.62
CA ASN A 1129 20.65 -35.59 101.24
C ASN A 1129 21.53 -36.44 102.18
N GLU A 1130 22.82 -36.61 101.89
CA GLU A 1130 23.77 -37.30 102.76
C GLU A 1130 24.11 -36.47 104.00
N CYS A 1131 24.29 -35.15 103.85
CA CYS A 1131 24.38 -34.22 104.97
C CYS A 1131 23.11 -34.25 105.84
N LEU A 1132 21.91 -34.15 105.24
CA LEU A 1132 20.62 -34.22 105.95
C LEU A 1132 20.40 -35.57 106.62
N ARG A 1133 20.78 -36.69 105.99
CA ARG A 1133 20.79 -38.02 106.65
C ARG A 1133 21.74 -38.04 107.83
N SER A 1134 22.96 -37.51 107.70
CA SER A 1134 23.92 -37.46 108.80
C SER A 1134 23.44 -36.57 109.96
N SER A 1135 22.72 -35.49 109.68
CA SER A 1135 22.05 -34.65 110.69
C SER A 1135 20.91 -35.42 111.36
N ALA A 1136 20.02 -36.04 110.58
CA ALA A 1136 18.90 -36.83 111.10
C ALA A 1136 19.36 -38.06 111.89
N GLU A 1137 20.51 -38.65 111.55
CA GLU A 1137 21.15 -39.72 112.33
C GLU A 1137 21.76 -39.18 113.62
N GLN A 1138 22.41 -38.01 113.61
CA GLN A 1138 22.89 -37.33 114.82
C GLN A 1138 21.73 -36.93 115.75
N GLU A 1139 20.66 -36.35 115.21
CA GLU A 1139 19.42 -36.03 115.93
C GLU A 1139 18.75 -37.28 116.49
N LYS A 1140 18.66 -38.37 115.71
CA LYS A 1140 18.15 -39.67 116.19
C LYS A 1140 19.02 -40.25 117.29
N ILE A 1141 20.35 -40.11 117.23
CA ILE A 1141 21.27 -40.51 118.31
C ILE A 1141 21.08 -39.62 119.55
N GLY A 1142 20.76 -38.33 119.38
CA GLY A 1142 20.35 -37.42 120.45
C GLY A 1142 19.05 -37.87 121.11
N LEU A 1143 17.97 -37.99 120.34
CA LEU A 1143 16.65 -38.41 120.79
C LEU A 1143 16.64 -39.82 121.40
N LEU A 1144 17.51 -40.74 120.95
CA LEU A 1144 17.67 -42.03 121.60
C LEU A 1144 18.32 -41.91 122.98
N LYS A 1145 19.34 -41.04 123.16
CA LYS A 1145 19.90 -40.74 124.48
C LYS A 1145 18.86 -40.09 125.39
N GLU A 1146 18.14 -39.07 124.90
CA GLU A 1146 17.07 -38.41 125.67
C GLU A 1146 15.95 -39.38 126.06
N LYS A 1147 15.58 -40.29 125.15
CA LYS A 1147 14.62 -41.37 125.42
C LYS A 1147 15.15 -42.34 126.48
N ASP A 1148 16.40 -42.76 126.39
CA ASP A 1148 16.96 -43.75 127.31
C ASP A 1148 17.22 -43.13 128.70
N ASP A 1149 17.60 -41.84 128.77
CA ASP A 1149 17.61 -41.02 129.99
C ASP A 1149 16.19 -40.85 130.57
N ALA A 1150 15.16 -40.70 129.72
CA ALA A 1150 13.76 -40.63 130.15
C ALA A 1150 13.22 -42.00 130.61
N LEU A 1151 13.70 -43.11 130.03
CA LEU A 1151 13.37 -44.47 130.49
C LEU A 1151 14.06 -44.80 131.81
N GLN A 1152 15.29 -44.34 132.05
CA GLN A 1152 15.91 -44.42 133.37
C GLN A 1152 15.04 -43.70 134.41
N LYS A 1153 14.66 -42.44 134.16
CA LYS A 1153 13.76 -41.66 135.03
C LYS A 1153 12.37 -42.29 135.20
N TYR A 1154 11.84 -42.94 134.16
CA TYR A 1154 10.56 -43.66 134.26
C TYR A 1154 10.67 -44.88 135.16
N ASN A 1155 11.74 -45.67 135.03
CA ASN A 1155 11.98 -46.84 135.87
C ASN A 1155 12.24 -46.43 137.34
N GLU A 1156 13.02 -45.36 137.57
CA GLU A 1156 13.23 -44.74 138.89
C GLU A 1156 11.93 -44.28 139.58
N LEU A 1157 10.90 -43.94 138.80
CA LEU A 1157 9.55 -43.60 139.30
C LEU A 1157 8.66 -44.82 139.47
N ASN A 1158 8.77 -45.82 138.59
CA ASN A 1158 7.94 -47.02 138.61
C ASN A 1158 8.27 -47.96 139.78
N ASP A 1159 9.54 -48.01 140.20
CA ASP A 1159 10.01 -48.82 141.33
C ASP A 1159 9.63 -48.25 142.72
N GLN A 1160 8.86 -47.15 142.78
CA GLN A 1160 8.43 -46.50 144.04
C GLN A 1160 6.96 -46.79 144.42
N VAL A 1161 6.29 -47.75 143.79
CA VAL A 1161 4.83 -48.00 143.97
C VAL A 1161 4.50 -49.46 144.33
N ILE A 1162 5.36 -50.12 145.11
CA ILE A 1162 5.07 -51.38 145.84
C ILE A 1162 5.63 -51.29 147.27
#